data_AF-A0A933M387-F1
#
_entry.id   AF-A0A933M387-F1
#
_cell.length_a   1.000
_cell.length_b   1.000
_cell.length_c   1.000
_cell.angle_alpha   90.00
_cell.angle_beta   90.00
_cell.angle_gamma   90.00
#
_symmetry.space_group_name_H-M   'P 1'
#
loop_
_entity.id
_entity.type
_entity.pdbx_description
1 polymer ?
#
loop_
_entity_poly.entity_id
_entity_poly.type
_entity_poly.pdbx_seq_one_letter_code
_entity_poly.pdbx_strand_id
1 'polypeptide(L)'
;MTISRLPCIPGLDAFRAATLEDILDGLRRYTSPDASLFVADLTLGAWRSEQVAREFLGQLGVSLPAEGSEDSRGSGIGFWIDVENRGGATLINALCRAETTLNEAVAAAPATFLILAPRYDGGWGEDNERFIAALAQGVRDSKHRLLIAFAPGDAVSLTGVEIRFLDDGHPTIAASTAQAAPADYYSFIPGAIDPAVAQQLVAEGAPDDLYGLRLSHGWVLVPPERRKPPRQWPASILQSCLPMARRIGWLYAFWNYALPEGHPDYGALVAEAWRRLQEGGGDIARRLIQRALQTAPNGASRAAFIEQYQWMRIATHRFHEAGEEADPPEGLAPERAGTLFWQKAWGLVMSHRPGEAQPHFEKALELLDYADNDINKVYLLNIYALNRMRLGAMEDAVAIEKKIEGLFSSGAVKDWHMEYINYLNLARLMRKTGDGKAARKYYSRAFDTARGSWNEVDAVYLNLSEGLLAHGEGDLVTAAAAWFRAAVFYAALAYPEAVGWRITETLRAAARAAGVADPGANADVETCAALLLNITRASAMEAGMGELARNLDGSMKAEQAPVFVTWDMCPAGASLDAVGSDGWGVLAGTVSRMVPAWDGPAHRQLRRGLFGAMRFAVPAAPWREPALVVTDDRRGFNMPCGRERILQLAVTRKVATAYIGDEKITLTDNIAGHLMEMARFSLSPAVGMTMALDGGVLVRFNRYFTPCRIDGDEAALVNAVTCRPAGVGLEDGCATTGLSRKRFWEAAVKLSDQRILAAQGNGASGYCGA
;
A
#
# COMPACT_ATOMS: atom_id res chain seq x y z
N MET A 1 -2.05 -4.02 -18.16
CA MET A 1 -2.76 -5.27 -17.83
C MET A 1 -2.95 -5.29 -16.34
N THR A 2 -4.20 -5.30 -15.89
CA THR A 2 -4.56 -5.50 -14.49
C THR A 2 -4.69 -6.99 -14.24
N ILE A 3 -4.14 -7.50 -13.14
CA ILE A 3 -4.26 -8.92 -12.79
C ILE A 3 -5.61 -9.13 -12.10
N SER A 4 -6.47 -9.98 -12.67
CA SER A 4 -7.70 -10.43 -12.02
C SER A 4 -7.38 -11.50 -10.98
N ARG A 5 -7.49 -11.15 -9.70
CA ARG A 5 -7.04 -12.03 -8.62
C ARG A 5 -8.16 -12.94 -8.12
N LEU A 6 -7.78 -14.15 -7.69
CA LEU A 6 -8.69 -15.17 -7.15
C LEU A 6 -8.40 -15.46 -5.68
N PRO A 7 -9.39 -15.99 -4.93
CA PRO A 7 -9.18 -16.44 -3.55
C PRO A 7 -8.10 -17.52 -3.40
N CYS A 8 -7.93 -18.37 -4.42
CA CYS A 8 -6.86 -19.38 -4.45
C CYS A 8 -5.76 -18.98 -5.45
N ILE A 9 -4.52 -19.08 -5.00
CA ILE A 9 -3.35 -18.92 -5.86
C ILE A 9 -3.26 -20.19 -6.74
N PRO A 10 -3.10 -20.06 -8.07
CA PRO A 10 -2.87 -21.21 -8.93
C PRO A 10 -1.66 -22.01 -8.47
N GLY A 11 -1.72 -23.34 -8.62
CA GLY A 11 -0.54 -24.18 -8.40
C GLY A 11 0.60 -23.77 -9.32
N LEU A 12 1.81 -23.64 -8.78
CA LEU A 12 3.01 -23.26 -9.52
C LEU A 12 3.73 -24.48 -10.04
N ASP A 13 4.07 -24.45 -11.32
CA ASP A 13 4.86 -25.47 -11.96
C ASP A 13 6.33 -25.37 -11.51
N ALA A 14 6.90 -26.51 -11.14
CA ALA A 14 8.28 -26.61 -10.70
C ALA A 14 8.98 -27.84 -11.28
N PHE A 15 10.31 -27.85 -11.23
CA PHE A 15 11.12 -29.02 -11.58
C PHE A 15 12.39 -29.07 -10.73
N ARG A 16 13.05 -30.23 -10.65
CA ARG A 16 14.30 -30.39 -9.93
C ARG A 16 15.50 -30.08 -10.82
N ALA A 17 16.40 -29.22 -10.33
CA ALA A 17 17.65 -28.89 -11.02
C ALA A 17 18.75 -28.54 -10.01
N ALA A 18 19.89 -29.24 -10.09
CA ALA A 18 21.04 -29.00 -9.21
C ALA A 18 22.12 -28.14 -9.89
N THR A 19 22.19 -28.21 -11.21
CA THR A 19 23.22 -27.59 -12.04
C THR A 19 22.62 -26.67 -13.11
N LEU A 20 23.44 -25.82 -13.72
CA LEU A 20 23.03 -25.03 -14.87
C LEU A 20 22.59 -25.92 -16.05
N GLU A 21 23.22 -27.08 -16.24
CA GLU A 21 22.83 -28.03 -17.28
C GLU A 21 21.43 -28.58 -17.06
N ASP A 22 21.10 -28.98 -15.82
CA ASP A 22 19.74 -29.43 -15.45
C ASP A 22 18.71 -28.33 -15.69
N ILE A 23 19.05 -27.07 -15.37
CA ILE A 23 18.18 -25.92 -15.64
C ILE A 23 17.92 -25.79 -17.14
N LEU A 24 18.97 -25.83 -17.97
CA LEU A 24 18.85 -25.69 -19.42
C LEU A 24 18.07 -26.85 -20.06
N ASP A 25 18.18 -28.06 -19.51
CA ASP A 25 17.40 -29.22 -19.95
C ASP A 25 15.93 -29.09 -19.53
N GLY A 26 15.65 -28.71 -18.27
CA GLY A 26 14.30 -28.45 -17.79
C GLY A 26 13.60 -27.36 -18.60
N LEU A 27 14.30 -26.26 -18.91
CA LEU A 27 13.77 -25.22 -19.80
C LEU A 27 13.43 -25.78 -21.19
N ARG A 28 14.33 -26.55 -21.82
CA ARG A 28 14.06 -27.18 -23.13
C ARG A 28 12.82 -28.08 -23.12
N ARG A 29 12.52 -28.75 -22.01
CA ARG A 29 11.34 -29.63 -21.87
C ARG A 29 10.05 -28.84 -21.60
N TYR A 30 10.12 -27.78 -20.79
CA TYR A 30 8.95 -27.12 -20.22
C TYR A 30 8.71 -25.70 -20.74
N THR A 31 9.49 -25.20 -21.69
CA THR A 31 9.26 -23.88 -22.31
C THR A 31 9.10 -23.97 -23.81
N SER A 32 8.45 -22.96 -24.39
CA SER A 32 8.44 -22.83 -25.85
C SER A 32 9.85 -22.46 -26.33
N PRO A 33 10.35 -23.03 -27.44
CA PRO A 33 11.65 -22.67 -28.03
C PRO A 33 11.76 -21.17 -28.37
N ASP A 34 10.63 -20.54 -28.70
CA ASP A 34 10.56 -19.11 -29.06
C ASP A 34 10.37 -18.19 -27.84
N ALA A 35 10.35 -18.75 -26.63
CA ALA A 35 10.10 -17.96 -25.43
C ALA A 35 11.36 -17.20 -24.97
N SER A 36 11.21 -15.91 -24.67
CA SER A 36 12.23 -15.14 -23.96
C SER A 36 12.39 -15.67 -22.54
N LEU A 37 13.63 -15.82 -22.08
CA LEU A 37 13.94 -16.30 -20.73
C LEU A 37 14.31 -15.13 -19.80
N PHE A 38 13.70 -15.10 -18.63
CA PHE A 38 14.02 -14.19 -17.54
C PHE A 38 14.27 -15.00 -16.27
N VAL A 39 15.38 -14.79 -15.58
CA VAL A 39 15.78 -15.61 -14.43
C VAL A 39 15.98 -14.79 -13.17
N ALA A 40 15.38 -15.21 -12.05
CA ALA A 40 15.68 -14.72 -10.73
C ALA A 40 16.38 -15.83 -9.90
N ASP A 41 17.45 -15.49 -9.19
CA ASP A 41 18.25 -16.42 -8.41
C ASP A 41 18.11 -16.14 -6.91
N LEU A 42 17.36 -16.98 -6.19
CA LEU A 42 17.28 -16.91 -4.74
C LEU A 42 18.13 -17.98 -4.06
N THR A 43 19.05 -18.67 -4.75
CA THR A 43 19.80 -19.80 -4.18
C THR A 43 20.57 -19.47 -2.90
N LEU A 44 21.00 -18.21 -2.73
CA LEU A 44 21.63 -17.72 -1.49
C LEU A 44 20.68 -16.92 -0.59
N GLY A 45 19.37 -16.98 -0.85
CA GLY A 45 18.30 -16.20 -0.22
C GLY A 45 18.10 -14.81 -0.84
N ALA A 46 17.02 -14.14 -0.44
CA ALA A 46 16.78 -12.74 -0.78
C ALA A 46 17.63 -11.79 0.10
N TRP A 47 18.35 -10.87 -0.54
CA TRP A 47 19.22 -9.84 0.08
C TRP A 47 18.87 -8.40 -0.31
N ARG A 48 17.89 -8.26 -1.21
CA ARG A 48 17.28 -6.98 -1.61
C ARG A 48 15.78 -7.10 -1.41
N SER A 49 15.10 -6.00 -1.11
CA SER A 49 13.63 -6.03 -1.13
C SER A 49 13.16 -6.27 -2.56
N GLU A 50 12.15 -7.11 -2.72
CA GLU A 50 11.57 -7.50 -4.00
C GLU A 50 12.62 -8.04 -4.99
N GLN A 51 13.60 -8.80 -4.50
CA GLN A 51 14.72 -9.29 -5.30
C GLN A 51 14.28 -9.98 -6.60
N VAL A 52 13.26 -10.84 -6.54
CA VAL A 52 12.74 -11.52 -7.74
C VAL A 52 12.22 -10.51 -8.77
N ALA A 53 11.45 -9.52 -8.32
CA ALA A 53 10.93 -8.47 -9.18
C ALA A 53 12.04 -7.61 -9.78
N ARG A 54 13.06 -7.24 -8.98
CA ARG A 54 14.23 -6.48 -9.43
C ARG A 54 14.98 -7.20 -10.54
N GLU A 55 15.19 -8.49 -10.38
CA GLU A 55 15.95 -9.29 -11.35
C GLU A 55 15.16 -9.46 -12.66
N PHE A 56 13.84 -9.73 -12.59
CA PHE A 56 13.02 -9.80 -13.80
C PHE A 56 12.88 -8.46 -14.52
N LEU A 57 12.53 -7.39 -13.80
CA LEU A 57 12.36 -6.06 -14.41
C LEU A 57 13.67 -5.53 -14.97
N GLY A 58 14.80 -5.75 -14.29
CA GLY A 58 16.11 -5.39 -14.81
C GLY A 58 16.44 -6.08 -16.14
N GLN A 59 16.09 -7.36 -16.29
CA GLN A 59 16.24 -8.07 -17.57
C GLN A 59 15.21 -7.67 -18.63
N LEU A 60 14.10 -7.05 -18.24
CA LEU A 60 13.13 -6.41 -19.15
C LEU A 60 13.54 -4.97 -19.54
N GLY A 61 14.66 -4.46 -18.99
CA GLY A 61 15.13 -3.09 -19.25
C GLY A 61 14.47 -2.02 -18.38
N VAL A 62 13.72 -2.43 -17.35
CA VAL A 62 13.09 -1.52 -16.39
C VAL A 62 13.91 -1.46 -15.11
N SER A 63 14.49 -0.29 -14.84
CA SER A 63 15.12 -0.01 -13.56
C SER A 63 14.04 0.30 -12.53
N LEU A 64 13.99 -0.48 -11.44
CA LEU A 64 13.26 -0.04 -10.26
C LEU A 64 13.99 1.15 -9.64
N PRO A 65 13.27 2.22 -9.25
CA PRO A 65 13.90 3.39 -8.69
C PRO A 65 14.74 2.99 -7.46
N ALA A 66 15.97 3.53 -7.40
CA ALA A 66 16.85 3.41 -6.25
C ALA A 66 16.32 4.36 -5.17
N GLU A 67 15.31 3.96 -4.42
CA GLU A 67 14.59 4.91 -3.57
C GLU A 67 15.26 5.09 -2.22
N GLY A 68 15.57 6.36 -1.98
CA GLY A 68 16.36 6.87 -0.88
C GLY A 68 17.04 8.18 -1.27
N SER A 69 16.32 9.12 -1.91
CA SER A 69 16.79 10.52 -1.90
C SER A 69 16.80 10.96 -0.44
N GLU A 70 17.93 11.45 0.05
CA GLU A 70 18.16 11.77 1.46
C GLU A 70 17.12 12.73 2.06
N ASP A 71 16.35 13.45 1.23
CA ASP A 71 15.25 14.32 1.65
C ASP A 71 14.01 13.59 2.21
N SER A 72 13.87 12.27 2.01
CA SER A 72 12.84 11.47 2.70
C SER A 72 13.30 10.94 4.07
N ARG A 73 14.50 11.32 4.53
CA ARG A 73 14.94 11.12 5.93
C ARG A 73 14.21 12.07 6.91
N GLY A 74 13.12 12.71 6.48
CA GLY A 74 12.09 13.21 7.38
C GLY A 74 11.69 12.10 8.33
N SER A 75 12.14 12.24 9.57
CA SER A 75 12.00 11.34 10.70
C SER A 75 10.65 10.62 10.83
N GLY A 76 10.71 9.36 11.27
CA GLY A 76 9.80 8.90 12.31
C GLY A 76 8.49 8.24 11.87
N ILE A 77 7.73 7.87 12.89
CA ILE A 77 6.50 7.07 12.87
C ILE A 77 5.43 7.61 11.88
N GLY A 78 5.46 8.89 11.50
CA GLY A 78 4.55 9.51 10.52
C GLY A 78 4.54 8.82 9.15
N PHE A 79 5.70 8.45 8.60
CA PHE A 79 5.77 7.70 7.32
C PHE A 79 5.04 6.36 7.43
N TRP A 80 5.24 5.64 8.55
CA TRP A 80 4.59 4.37 8.80
C TRP A 80 3.08 4.50 8.99
N ILE A 81 2.60 5.61 9.55
CA ILE A 81 1.16 5.93 9.61
C ILE A 81 0.58 6.07 8.20
N ASP A 82 1.25 6.79 7.29
CA ASP A 82 0.78 6.93 5.91
C ASP A 82 0.80 5.61 5.15
N VAL A 83 1.86 4.81 5.33
CA VAL A 83 1.96 3.46 4.78
C VAL A 83 0.80 2.58 5.30
N GLU A 84 0.56 2.57 6.60
CA GLU A 84 -0.54 1.81 7.23
C GLU A 84 -1.90 2.21 6.65
N ASN A 85 -2.15 3.51 6.47
CA ASN A 85 -3.43 4.02 5.96
C ASN A 85 -3.65 3.73 4.46
N ARG A 86 -2.59 3.52 3.68
CA ARG A 86 -2.68 3.09 2.27
C ARG A 86 -2.97 1.59 2.12
N GLY A 87 -2.83 0.83 3.20
CA GLY A 87 -2.90 -0.61 3.19
C GLY A 87 -1.53 -1.28 3.27
N GLY A 88 -1.49 -2.60 3.14
CA GLY A 88 -0.25 -3.37 3.22
C GLY A 88 0.71 -3.05 2.07
N ALA A 89 1.63 -2.09 2.26
CA ALA A 89 2.54 -1.62 1.21
C ALA A 89 3.35 -2.75 0.56
N THR A 90 3.83 -3.73 1.33
CA THR A 90 4.54 -4.89 0.78
C THR A 90 3.69 -5.67 -0.23
N LEU A 91 2.37 -5.79 0.01
CA LEU A 91 1.45 -6.46 -0.91
C LEU A 91 1.13 -5.59 -2.13
N ILE A 92 0.89 -4.30 -1.92
CA ILE A 92 0.63 -3.34 -3.01
C ILE A 92 1.84 -3.28 -3.95
N ASN A 93 3.05 -3.14 -3.41
CA ASN A 93 4.27 -3.09 -4.21
C ASN A 93 4.45 -4.39 -5.01
N ALA A 94 4.32 -5.55 -4.37
CA ALA A 94 4.39 -6.85 -5.04
C ALA A 94 3.41 -6.98 -6.21
N LEU A 95 2.16 -6.52 -6.03
CA LEU A 95 1.13 -6.51 -7.08
C LEU A 95 1.48 -5.54 -8.22
N CYS A 96 1.85 -4.30 -7.90
CA CYS A 96 2.29 -3.30 -8.87
C CYS A 96 3.50 -3.79 -9.68
N ARG A 97 4.46 -4.47 -9.04
CA ARG A 97 5.63 -5.04 -9.70
C ARG A 97 5.25 -6.19 -10.62
N ALA A 98 4.34 -7.07 -10.20
CA ALA A 98 3.86 -8.16 -11.05
C ALA A 98 3.12 -7.63 -12.29
N GLU A 99 2.26 -6.63 -12.13
CA GLU A 99 1.58 -5.96 -13.23
C GLU A 99 2.56 -5.29 -14.19
N THR A 100 3.57 -4.58 -13.65
CA THR A 100 4.64 -3.97 -14.46
C THR A 100 5.40 -5.05 -15.23
N THR A 101 5.81 -6.13 -14.56
CA THR A 101 6.54 -7.24 -15.18
C THR A 101 5.77 -7.83 -16.36
N LEU A 102 4.46 -8.05 -16.20
CA LEU A 102 3.61 -8.57 -17.27
C LEU A 102 3.40 -7.55 -18.40
N ASN A 103 3.22 -6.26 -18.08
CA ASN A 103 3.05 -5.22 -19.11
C ASN A 103 4.26 -5.11 -20.02
N GLU A 104 5.46 -5.13 -19.44
CA GLU A 104 6.71 -5.11 -20.19
C GLU A 104 6.91 -6.41 -20.98
N ALA A 105 6.52 -7.56 -20.41
CA ALA A 105 6.60 -8.83 -21.11
C ALA A 105 5.56 -8.99 -22.24
N VAL A 106 4.39 -8.31 -22.17
CA VAL A 106 3.37 -8.34 -23.22
C VAL A 106 3.91 -7.77 -24.54
N ALA A 107 4.85 -6.83 -24.49
CA ALA A 107 5.55 -6.32 -25.65
C ALA A 107 6.48 -7.36 -26.32
N ALA A 108 6.80 -8.46 -25.61
CA ALA A 108 7.69 -9.52 -26.08
C ALA A 108 6.93 -10.73 -26.66
N ALA A 109 7.69 -11.66 -27.26
CA ALA A 109 7.28 -13.04 -27.52
C ALA A 109 6.75 -13.73 -26.23
N PRO A 110 6.22 -14.96 -26.28
CA PRO A 110 6.00 -15.73 -25.04
C PRO A 110 7.20 -15.60 -24.11
N ALA A 111 6.98 -15.46 -22.81
CA ALA A 111 8.07 -15.28 -21.84
C ALA A 111 8.05 -16.41 -20.82
N THR A 112 9.21 -16.90 -20.45
CA THR A 112 9.39 -17.80 -19.32
C THR A 112 10.13 -17.06 -18.22
N PHE A 113 9.46 -16.91 -17.09
CA PHE A 113 10.03 -16.45 -15.83
C PHE A 113 10.48 -17.67 -15.03
N LEU A 114 11.77 -17.79 -14.78
CA LEU A 114 12.35 -18.87 -13.98
C LEU A 114 12.84 -18.32 -12.64
N ILE A 115 12.50 -18.98 -11.54
CA ILE A 115 13.02 -18.67 -10.22
C ILE A 115 13.83 -19.85 -9.72
N LEU A 116 15.09 -19.62 -9.34
CA LEU A 116 15.87 -20.61 -8.62
C LEU A 116 15.53 -20.52 -7.14
N ALA A 117 14.98 -21.60 -6.61
CA ALA A 117 14.49 -21.64 -5.23
C ALA A 117 15.64 -21.46 -4.22
N PRO A 118 15.33 -20.93 -3.03
CA PRO A 118 16.36 -20.72 -2.04
C PRO A 118 16.97 -22.00 -1.46
N ARG A 119 18.26 -21.90 -1.13
CA ARG A 119 19.08 -22.97 -0.56
C ARG A 119 19.75 -22.47 0.72
N TYR A 120 20.34 -23.40 1.49
CA TYR A 120 21.18 -23.09 2.65
C TYR A 120 20.53 -22.16 3.68
N ASP A 121 19.24 -22.36 3.95
CA ASP A 121 18.42 -21.55 4.88
C ASP A 121 18.20 -20.08 4.46
N GLY A 122 18.55 -19.69 3.23
CA GLY A 122 18.16 -18.40 2.69
C GLY A 122 16.64 -18.37 2.50
N GLY A 123 15.86 -17.72 3.35
CA GLY A 123 14.40 -17.67 3.14
C GLY A 123 14.01 -16.88 1.88
N TRP A 124 12.80 -17.13 1.36
CA TRP A 124 12.19 -16.39 0.23
C TRP A 124 12.01 -14.90 0.53
N GLY A 125 11.53 -14.58 1.74
CA GLY A 125 11.09 -13.23 2.12
C GLY A 125 9.65 -12.96 1.67
N GLU A 126 8.84 -12.45 2.60
CA GLU A 126 7.40 -12.21 2.38
C GLU A 126 7.08 -11.37 1.14
N ASP A 127 7.91 -10.36 0.85
CA ASP A 127 7.77 -9.50 -0.33
C ASP A 127 7.95 -10.27 -1.64
N ASN A 128 8.94 -11.15 -1.72
CA ASN A 128 9.13 -12.03 -2.87
C ASN A 128 8.01 -13.07 -2.98
N GLU A 129 7.57 -13.68 -1.87
CA GLU A 129 6.45 -14.65 -1.90
C GLU A 129 5.17 -14.02 -2.45
N ARG A 130 4.84 -12.80 -2.01
CA ARG A 130 3.69 -12.05 -2.52
C ARG A 130 3.83 -11.69 -3.99
N PHE A 131 5.02 -11.28 -4.44
CA PHE A 131 5.28 -11.00 -5.85
C PHE A 131 5.11 -12.25 -6.71
N ILE A 132 5.66 -13.39 -6.27
CA ILE A 132 5.54 -14.68 -6.96
C ILE A 132 4.07 -15.09 -7.07
N ALA A 133 3.31 -15.01 -5.98
CA ALA A 133 1.88 -15.30 -5.97
C ALA A 133 1.08 -14.38 -6.91
N ALA A 134 1.40 -13.09 -6.94
CA ALA A 134 0.78 -12.12 -7.85
C ALA A 134 1.09 -12.45 -9.32
N LEU A 135 2.37 -12.69 -9.63
CA LEU A 135 2.82 -13.03 -10.98
C LEU A 135 2.19 -14.34 -11.45
N ALA A 136 2.09 -15.36 -10.59
CA ALA A 136 1.43 -16.63 -10.85
C ALA A 136 -0.02 -16.46 -11.34
N GLN A 137 -0.78 -15.59 -10.67
CA GLN A 137 -2.15 -15.28 -11.06
C GLN A 137 -2.21 -14.57 -12.40
N GLY A 138 -1.29 -13.63 -12.66
CA GLY A 138 -1.26 -12.88 -13.91
C GLY A 138 -0.81 -13.71 -15.12
N VAL A 139 0.06 -14.72 -14.94
CA VAL A 139 0.49 -15.58 -16.05
C VAL A 139 -0.53 -16.66 -16.42
N ARG A 140 -1.45 -17.05 -15.51
CA ARG A 140 -2.39 -18.18 -15.67
C ARG A 140 -3.13 -18.18 -17.01
N ASP A 141 -3.70 -17.02 -17.36
CA ASP A 141 -4.54 -16.88 -18.56
C ASP A 141 -3.76 -16.19 -19.71
N SER A 142 -2.44 -16.24 -19.66
CA SER A 142 -1.53 -15.59 -20.61
C SER A 142 -0.72 -16.61 -21.42
N LYS A 143 0.02 -16.12 -22.42
CA LYS A 143 1.02 -16.91 -23.16
C LYS A 143 2.35 -17.11 -22.40
N HIS A 144 2.51 -16.45 -21.24
CA HIS A 144 3.73 -16.49 -20.45
C HIS A 144 3.69 -17.65 -19.46
N ARG A 145 4.86 -18.10 -19.00
CA ARG A 145 5.00 -19.15 -17.99
C ARG A 145 5.84 -18.66 -16.82
N LEU A 146 5.51 -19.16 -15.63
CA LEU A 146 6.31 -19.01 -14.41
C LEU A 146 6.71 -20.42 -13.94
N LEU A 147 8.02 -20.66 -13.81
CA LEU A 147 8.60 -21.93 -13.40
C LEU A 147 9.50 -21.71 -12.17
N ILE A 148 9.54 -22.70 -11.28
CA ILE A 148 10.47 -22.73 -10.15
C ILE A 148 11.40 -23.95 -10.27
N ALA A 149 12.71 -23.71 -10.18
CA ALA A 149 13.71 -24.77 -10.10
C ALA A 149 14.15 -24.98 -8.64
N PHE A 150 13.97 -26.20 -8.13
CA PHE A 150 14.44 -26.60 -6.80
C PHE A 150 15.67 -27.49 -6.90
N ALA A 151 16.68 -27.28 -6.05
CA ALA A 151 17.72 -28.29 -5.97
C ALA A 151 17.17 -29.58 -5.31
N PRO A 152 17.74 -30.75 -5.63
CA PRO A 152 17.35 -32.00 -4.98
C PRO A 152 17.57 -31.93 -3.46
N GLY A 153 16.55 -32.28 -2.68
CA GLY A 153 16.59 -32.30 -1.21
C GLY A 153 16.27 -30.96 -0.53
N ASP A 154 16.14 -29.86 -1.28
CA ASP A 154 15.73 -28.58 -0.69
C ASP A 154 14.25 -28.58 -0.29
N ALA A 155 13.96 -27.82 0.77
CA ALA A 155 12.61 -27.68 1.30
C ALA A 155 11.69 -26.99 0.29
N VAL A 156 10.53 -27.61 0.05
CA VAL A 156 9.48 -27.06 -0.80
C VAL A 156 8.50 -26.33 0.10
N SER A 157 8.61 -25.02 0.19
CA SER A 157 7.61 -24.23 0.90
C SER A 157 7.56 -22.83 0.32
N LEU A 158 6.39 -22.45 -0.20
CA LEU A 158 5.98 -21.09 -0.51
C LEU A 158 4.62 -20.89 0.15
N THR A 159 4.49 -19.87 1.01
CA THR A 159 3.30 -19.71 1.85
C THR A 159 2.03 -19.58 1.01
N GLY A 160 1.07 -20.48 1.22
CA GLY A 160 -0.23 -20.45 0.54
C GLY A 160 -0.20 -20.82 -0.95
N VAL A 161 0.91 -21.36 -1.46
CA VAL A 161 1.04 -21.76 -2.87
C VAL A 161 1.31 -23.26 -2.99
N GLU A 162 0.48 -23.93 -3.78
CA GLU A 162 0.71 -25.33 -4.12
C GLU A 162 1.81 -25.44 -5.19
N ILE A 163 2.81 -26.30 -4.96
CA ILE A 163 3.89 -26.56 -5.92
C ILE A 163 3.61 -27.87 -6.65
N ARG A 164 3.56 -27.81 -7.98
CA ARG A 164 3.34 -28.96 -8.88
C ARG A 164 4.63 -29.28 -9.61
N PHE A 165 5.27 -30.39 -9.21
CA PHE A 165 6.46 -30.88 -9.90
C PHE A 165 6.08 -31.48 -11.26
N LEU A 166 6.74 -31.00 -12.31
CA LEU A 166 6.56 -31.44 -13.70
C LEU A 166 7.41 -32.67 -14.04
N ASP A 167 8.35 -33.04 -13.17
CA ASP A 167 9.21 -34.21 -13.30
C ASP A 167 8.73 -35.36 -12.41
N ASP A 168 8.87 -36.59 -12.90
CA ASP A 168 8.38 -37.80 -12.23
C ASP A 168 9.26 -38.22 -11.02
N GLY A 169 10.04 -37.29 -10.45
CA GLY A 169 10.93 -37.55 -9.31
C GLY A 169 12.22 -38.30 -9.64
N HIS A 170 12.53 -38.53 -10.92
CA HIS A 170 13.81 -39.12 -11.34
C HIS A 170 14.81 -38.02 -11.72
N PRO A 171 15.83 -37.71 -10.88
CA PRO A 171 16.94 -36.87 -11.32
C PRO A 171 17.58 -37.52 -12.54
N THR A 172 17.50 -36.86 -13.70
CA THR A 172 17.87 -37.50 -14.98
C THR A 172 19.40 -37.64 -15.15
N ILE A 173 20.21 -37.11 -14.24
CA ILE A 173 21.66 -37.18 -14.34
C ILE A 173 22.22 -37.62 -12.99
N ALA A 174 22.88 -38.78 -12.98
CA ALA A 174 23.67 -39.26 -11.85
C ALA A 174 24.54 -38.11 -11.36
N ALA A 175 24.47 -37.78 -10.06
CA ALA A 175 25.24 -36.73 -9.41
C ALA A 175 26.61 -36.59 -10.08
N SER A 176 26.70 -35.65 -11.02
CA SER A 176 27.95 -35.44 -11.71
C SER A 176 28.92 -35.08 -10.60
N THR A 177 29.98 -35.86 -10.51
CA THR A 177 31.17 -35.50 -9.74
C THR A 177 31.82 -34.31 -10.46
N ALA A 178 31.08 -33.21 -10.60
CA ALA A 178 31.62 -31.92 -10.90
C ALA A 178 32.60 -31.67 -9.77
N GLN A 179 33.88 -31.95 -10.04
CA GLN A 179 35.00 -31.57 -9.20
C GLN A 179 34.72 -30.14 -8.78
N ALA A 180 34.57 -29.92 -7.47
CA ALA A 180 34.24 -28.62 -6.93
C ALA A 180 35.24 -27.61 -7.50
N ALA A 181 34.82 -26.87 -8.53
CA ALA A 181 35.64 -25.82 -9.09
C ALA A 181 35.97 -24.86 -7.93
N PRO A 182 37.19 -24.31 -7.88
CA PRO A 182 37.52 -23.30 -6.90
C PRO A 182 36.42 -22.24 -6.92
N ALA A 183 35.87 -21.91 -5.75
CA ALA A 183 34.86 -20.86 -5.66
C ALA A 183 35.51 -19.56 -6.15
N ASP A 184 34.95 -18.97 -7.20
CA ASP A 184 35.37 -17.68 -7.73
C ASP A 184 34.62 -16.53 -7.04
N TYR A 185 35.07 -15.29 -7.25
CA TYR A 185 34.47 -14.10 -6.63
C TYR A 185 32.97 -13.97 -6.88
N TYR A 186 32.53 -14.36 -8.08
CA TYR A 186 31.14 -14.23 -8.53
C TYR A 186 30.21 -15.26 -7.88
N SER A 187 30.74 -16.42 -7.50
CA SER A 187 30.01 -17.45 -6.74
C SER A 187 29.50 -16.96 -5.37
N PHE A 188 30.09 -15.89 -4.83
CA PHE A 188 29.70 -15.25 -3.56
C PHE A 188 28.72 -14.08 -3.73
N ILE A 189 28.18 -13.82 -4.92
CA ILE A 189 27.22 -12.72 -5.13
C ILE A 189 25.80 -13.29 -5.20
N PRO A 190 24.91 -13.03 -4.24
CA PRO A 190 23.57 -13.58 -4.28
C PRO A 190 22.74 -12.92 -5.39
N GLY A 191 21.85 -13.69 -6.00
CA GLY A 191 21.08 -13.21 -7.14
C GLY A 191 21.75 -13.39 -8.49
N ALA A 192 20.98 -13.10 -9.53
CA ALA A 192 21.53 -12.82 -10.84
C ALA A 192 22.35 -11.52 -10.75
N ILE A 193 23.48 -11.49 -11.45
CA ILE A 193 24.42 -10.37 -11.39
C ILE A 193 23.97 -9.29 -12.37
N ASP A 194 23.64 -8.13 -11.82
CA ASP A 194 23.36 -6.88 -12.54
C ASP A 194 24.63 -6.39 -13.26
N PRO A 195 24.54 -5.94 -14.53
CA PRO A 195 25.66 -5.33 -15.25
C PRO A 195 26.40 -4.25 -14.47
N ALA A 196 25.70 -3.37 -13.74
CA ALA A 196 26.31 -2.31 -12.95
C ALA A 196 27.09 -2.88 -11.75
N VAL A 197 26.60 -3.95 -11.13
CA VAL A 197 27.33 -4.65 -10.05
C VAL A 197 28.58 -5.33 -10.60
N ALA A 198 28.47 -6.00 -11.75
CA ALA A 198 29.62 -6.61 -12.41
C ALA A 198 30.69 -5.56 -12.77
N GLN A 199 30.29 -4.46 -13.42
CA GLN A 199 31.19 -3.37 -13.79
C GLN A 199 31.85 -2.72 -12.56
N GLN A 200 31.08 -2.47 -11.50
CA GLN A 200 31.63 -1.91 -10.27
C GLN A 200 32.65 -2.86 -9.63
N LEU A 201 32.39 -4.16 -9.60
CA LEU A 201 33.34 -5.13 -9.04
C LEU A 201 34.62 -5.21 -9.86
N VAL A 202 34.53 -5.19 -11.20
CA VAL A 202 35.71 -5.15 -12.09
C VAL A 202 36.52 -3.86 -11.84
N ALA A 203 35.84 -2.72 -11.69
CA ALA A 203 36.49 -1.44 -11.36
C ALA A 203 37.20 -1.46 -9.99
N GLU A 204 36.73 -2.29 -9.05
CA GLU A 204 37.33 -2.50 -7.74
C GLU A 204 38.33 -3.69 -7.71
N GLY A 205 38.67 -4.25 -8.87
CA GLY A 205 39.73 -5.27 -9.02
C GLY A 205 39.27 -6.71 -9.21
N ALA A 206 37.99 -6.97 -9.47
CA ALA A 206 37.52 -8.30 -9.84
C ALA A 206 38.01 -8.68 -11.26
N PRO A 207 38.24 -9.98 -11.54
CA PRO A 207 38.52 -10.45 -12.89
C PRO A 207 37.38 -10.12 -13.88
N ASP A 208 37.69 -9.75 -15.12
CA ASP A 208 36.69 -9.37 -16.14
C ASP A 208 35.99 -10.60 -16.79
N ASP A 209 36.44 -11.82 -16.48
CA ASP A 209 35.91 -13.07 -17.03
C ASP A 209 34.70 -13.58 -16.24
N LEU A 210 33.60 -12.85 -16.31
CA LEU A 210 32.34 -13.29 -15.71
C LEU A 210 31.78 -14.53 -16.44
N TYR A 211 31.89 -15.69 -15.80
CA TYR A 211 31.33 -16.96 -16.28
C TYR A 211 29.88 -17.15 -15.82
N GLY A 212 29.00 -17.54 -16.75
CA GLY A 212 27.62 -17.85 -16.45
C GLY A 212 26.71 -17.78 -17.67
N LEU A 213 25.43 -18.08 -17.46
CA LEU A 213 24.42 -17.91 -18.50
C LEU A 213 24.16 -16.41 -18.69
N ARG A 214 24.42 -15.90 -19.89
CA ARG A 214 24.12 -14.50 -20.26
C ARG A 214 22.62 -14.36 -20.47
N LEU A 215 22.05 -13.36 -19.80
CA LEU A 215 20.64 -13.02 -19.81
C LEU A 215 20.43 -11.67 -20.50
N SER A 216 19.16 -11.33 -20.75
CA SER A 216 18.76 -10.07 -21.37
C SER A 216 19.33 -8.85 -20.62
N HIS A 217 19.62 -7.78 -21.37
CA HIS A 217 20.21 -6.54 -20.84
C HIS A 217 21.53 -6.72 -20.08
N GLY A 218 22.31 -7.76 -20.41
CA GLY A 218 23.67 -7.97 -19.89
C GLY A 218 23.74 -8.61 -18.51
N TRP A 219 22.61 -9.01 -17.94
CA TRP A 219 22.55 -9.77 -16.69
C TRP A 219 23.24 -11.13 -16.84
N VAL A 220 23.73 -11.68 -15.73
CA VAL A 220 24.37 -13.00 -15.73
C VAL A 220 23.87 -13.87 -14.58
N LEU A 221 23.46 -15.09 -14.90
CA LEU A 221 23.24 -16.14 -13.90
C LEU A 221 24.54 -16.91 -13.67
N VAL A 222 25.04 -16.86 -12.44
CA VAL A 222 26.13 -17.74 -11.99
C VAL A 222 25.58 -19.16 -11.85
N PRO A 223 26.28 -20.19 -12.36
CA PRO A 223 25.82 -21.57 -12.23
C PRO A 223 25.55 -21.95 -10.75
N PRO A 224 24.37 -22.48 -10.41
CA PRO A 224 23.97 -22.76 -9.02
C PRO A 224 24.88 -23.77 -8.32
N GLU A 225 25.50 -24.67 -9.07
CA GLU A 225 26.46 -25.66 -8.57
C GLU A 225 27.78 -25.05 -8.07
N ARG A 226 28.08 -23.78 -8.43
CA ARG A 226 29.23 -23.04 -7.88
C ARG A 226 28.94 -22.38 -6.53
N ARG A 227 27.66 -22.26 -6.16
CA ARG A 227 27.26 -21.68 -4.88
C ARG A 227 27.66 -22.62 -3.75
N LYS A 228 28.10 -22.03 -2.62
CA LYS A 228 28.39 -22.75 -1.38
C LYS A 228 27.59 -22.15 -0.23
N PRO A 229 27.28 -22.91 0.83
CA PRO A 229 26.64 -22.36 2.01
C PRO A 229 27.43 -21.15 2.55
N PRO A 230 26.80 -19.98 2.76
CA PRO A 230 27.51 -18.75 3.16
C PRO A 230 28.37 -18.91 4.42
N ARG A 231 27.91 -19.71 5.39
CA ARG A 231 28.63 -19.97 6.65
C ARG A 231 29.85 -20.87 6.51
N GLN A 232 30.03 -21.53 5.38
CA GLN A 232 31.17 -22.41 5.11
C GLN A 232 32.26 -21.70 4.30
N TRP A 233 32.09 -20.40 4.01
CA TRP A 233 33.08 -19.62 3.26
C TRP A 233 34.30 -19.29 4.13
N PRO A 234 35.52 -19.42 3.60
CA PRO A 234 36.71 -19.03 4.33
C PRO A 234 36.68 -17.52 4.66
N ALA A 235 36.81 -17.18 5.95
CA ALA A 235 36.76 -15.80 6.42
C ALA A 235 37.81 -14.90 5.75
N SER A 236 39.00 -15.45 5.47
CA SER A 236 40.09 -14.74 4.78
C SER A 236 39.70 -14.31 3.38
N ILE A 237 38.97 -15.14 2.63
CA ILE A 237 38.47 -14.80 1.29
C ILE A 237 37.46 -13.66 1.41
N LEU A 238 36.45 -13.79 2.29
CA LEU A 238 35.44 -12.74 2.46
C LEU A 238 36.03 -11.41 2.91
N GLN A 239 36.95 -11.42 3.88
CA GLN A 239 37.64 -10.21 4.33
C GLN A 239 38.44 -9.55 3.21
N SER A 240 39.09 -10.33 2.34
CA SER A 240 39.80 -9.79 1.18
C SER A 240 38.85 -9.18 0.15
N CYS A 241 37.62 -9.68 0.04
CA CYS A 241 36.61 -9.18 -0.90
C CYS A 241 35.87 -7.93 -0.38
N LEU A 242 35.69 -7.78 0.94
CA LEU A 242 34.89 -6.71 1.54
C LEU A 242 35.14 -5.29 0.98
N PRO A 243 36.40 -4.83 0.75
CA PRO A 243 36.64 -3.52 0.17
C PRO A 243 35.95 -3.30 -1.18
N MET A 244 35.84 -4.34 -2.00
CA MET A 244 35.26 -4.27 -3.35
C MET A 244 33.75 -4.05 -3.33
N ALA A 245 33.05 -4.61 -2.34
CA ALA A 245 31.60 -4.44 -2.21
C ALA A 245 31.22 -3.16 -1.47
N ARG A 246 32.16 -2.38 -0.92
CA ARG A 246 31.84 -1.23 -0.05
C ARG A 246 30.96 -0.17 -0.73
N ARG A 247 31.03 -0.05 -2.05
CA ARG A 247 30.17 0.84 -2.87
C ARG A 247 28.83 0.20 -3.26
N ILE A 248 28.66 -1.09 -3.03
CA ILE A 248 27.47 -1.90 -3.32
C ILE A 248 26.86 -2.33 -1.98
N GLY A 249 26.13 -1.42 -1.32
CA GLY A 249 25.73 -1.56 0.09
C GLY A 249 25.10 -2.91 0.46
N TRP A 250 24.16 -3.40 -0.34
CA TRP A 250 23.49 -4.69 -0.08
C TRP A 250 24.46 -5.88 -0.15
N LEU A 251 25.44 -5.86 -1.06
CA LEU A 251 26.44 -6.92 -1.21
C LEU A 251 27.45 -6.86 -0.06
N TYR A 252 27.84 -5.65 0.35
CA TYR A 252 28.69 -5.45 1.52
C TYR A 252 28.03 -6.00 2.79
N ALA A 253 26.74 -5.75 2.97
CA ALA A 253 25.98 -6.28 4.09
C ALA A 253 25.86 -7.81 4.04
N PHE A 254 25.63 -8.39 2.85
CA PHE A 254 25.61 -9.84 2.68
C PHE A 254 26.95 -10.50 3.05
N TRP A 255 28.07 -9.97 2.58
CA TRP A 255 29.38 -10.51 2.93
C TRP A 255 29.71 -10.33 4.41
N ASN A 256 29.32 -9.21 5.02
CA ASN A 256 29.41 -9.03 6.47
C ASN A 256 28.53 -10.05 7.23
N TYR A 257 27.35 -10.35 6.72
CA TYR A 257 26.47 -11.35 7.32
C TYR A 257 27.11 -12.74 7.34
N ALA A 258 27.79 -13.10 6.25
CA ALA A 258 28.44 -14.40 6.08
C ALA A 258 29.73 -14.58 6.90
N LEU A 259 30.36 -13.51 7.37
CA LEU A 259 31.56 -13.59 8.20
C LEU A 259 31.32 -14.32 9.54
N PRO A 260 32.31 -15.07 10.06
CA PRO A 260 32.23 -15.67 11.40
C PRO A 260 32.05 -14.64 12.51
N GLU A 261 31.67 -15.09 13.70
CA GLU A 261 31.47 -14.22 14.87
C GLU A 261 32.72 -13.39 15.21
N GLY A 262 32.52 -12.13 15.63
CA GLY A 262 33.59 -11.19 15.99
C GLY A 262 34.22 -10.40 14.82
N HIS A 263 33.84 -10.70 13.58
CA HIS A 263 34.35 -10.03 12.37
C HIS A 263 33.38 -9.10 11.62
N PRO A 264 32.04 -9.20 11.71
CA PRO A 264 31.14 -8.36 10.94
C PRO A 264 31.17 -6.88 11.35
N ASP A 265 31.04 -6.00 10.37
CA ASP A 265 30.69 -4.59 10.57
C ASP A 265 29.20 -4.48 10.93
N TYR A 266 28.91 -4.47 12.22
CA TYR A 266 27.54 -4.37 12.73
C TYR A 266 26.86 -3.05 12.36
N GLY A 267 27.61 -1.96 12.21
CA GLY A 267 27.07 -0.66 11.82
C GLY A 267 26.52 -0.71 10.40
N ALA A 268 27.26 -1.36 9.50
CA ALA A 268 26.80 -1.60 8.14
C ALA A 268 25.58 -2.52 8.07
N LEU A 269 25.53 -3.59 8.88
CA LEU A 269 24.34 -4.47 8.93
C LEU A 269 23.09 -3.71 9.40
N VAL A 270 23.19 -2.88 10.44
CA VAL A 270 22.09 -2.07 10.96
C VAL A 270 21.63 -1.01 9.94
N ALA A 271 22.59 -0.31 9.31
CA ALA A 271 22.29 0.69 8.30
C ALA A 271 21.62 0.06 7.06
N GLU A 272 22.08 -1.12 6.65
CA GLU A 272 21.45 -1.86 5.57
C GLU A 272 20.06 -2.34 5.96
N ALA A 273 19.87 -2.84 7.19
CA ALA A 273 18.58 -3.29 7.67
C ALA A 273 17.51 -2.19 7.57
N TRP A 274 17.84 -0.96 8.00
CA TRP A 274 16.93 0.18 7.84
C TRP A 274 16.64 0.52 6.39
N ARG A 275 17.65 0.48 5.51
CA ARG A 275 17.44 0.72 4.07
C ARG A 275 16.50 -0.32 3.48
N ARG A 276 16.68 -1.61 3.79
CA ARG A 276 15.80 -2.67 3.29
C ARG A 276 14.38 -2.54 3.86
N LEU A 277 14.23 -2.16 5.11
CA LEU A 277 12.92 -1.92 5.70
C LEU A 277 12.18 -0.77 5.00
N GLN A 278 12.87 0.34 4.70
CA GLN A 278 12.30 1.46 3.94
C GLN A 278 11.85 1.06 2.52
N GLU A 279 12.52 0.06 1.93
CA GLU A 279 12.12 -0.51 0.64
C GLU A 279 10.95 -1.52 0.74
N GLY A 280 10.49 -1.88 1.95
CA GLY A 280 9.45 -2.88 2.18
C GLY A 280 9.97 -4.30 2.47
N GLY A 281 11.29 -4.49 2.53
CA GLY A 281 11.97 -5.76 2.80
C GLY A 281 12.10 -6.06 4.30
N GLY A 282 10.97 -6.19 5.00
CA GLY A 282 10.93 -6.40 6.46
C GLY A 282 11.69 -7.65 6.94
N ASP A 283 11.61 -8.76 6.20
CA ASP A 283 12.28 -10.02 6.57
C ASP A 283 13.81 -9.94 6.46
N ILE A 284 14.33 -9.36 5.38
CA ILE A 284 15.77 -9.19 5.23
C ILE A 284 16.31 -8.16 6.23
N ALA A 285 15.57 -7.07 6.48
CA ALA A 285 15.93 -6.11 7.54
C ALA A 285 16.06 -6.80 8.90
N ARG A 286 15.08 -7.63 9.26
CA ARG A 286 15.10 -8.45 10.47
C ARG A 286 16.29 -9.41 10.51
N ARG A 287 16.55 -10.13 9.42
CA ARG A 287 17.69 -11.07 9.33
C ARG A 287 19.03 -10.36 9.59
N LEU A 288 19.20 -9.17 9.04
CA LEU A 288 20.40 -8.35 9.20
C LEU A 288 20.56 -7.84 10.64
N ILE A 289 19.51 -7.28 11.26
CA ILE A 289 19.59 -6.78 12.64
C ILE A 289 19.75 -7.92 13.66
N GLN A 290 19.14 -9.08 13.42
CA GLN A 290 19.35 -10.28 14.23
C GLN A 290 20.82 -10.74 14.19
N ARG A 291 21.47 -10.64 13.03
CA ARG A 291 22.91 -10.94 12.92
C ARG A 291 23.76 -9.95 13.70
N ALA A 292 23.44 -8.65 13.63
CA ALA A 292 24.11 -7.63 14.44
C ALA A 292 23.93 -7.90 15.95
N LEU A 293 22.74 -8.36 16.38
CA LEU A 293 22.46 -8.74 17.76
C LEU A 293 23.28 -9.94 18.26
N GLN A 294 23.43 -10.96 17.42
CA GLN A 294 24.23 -12.16 17.73
C GLN A 294 25.72 -11.85 17.86
N THR A 295 26.19 -10.81 17.17
CA THR A 295 27.60 -10.42 17.10
C THR A 295 27.91 -9.14 17.85
N ALA A 296 26.99 -8.67 18.69
CA ALA A 296 27.12 -7.42 19.43
C ALA A 296 28.35 -7.46 20.36
N PRO A 297 29.26 -6.46 20.30
CA PRO A 297 30.55 -6.51 21.00
C PRO A 297 30.43 -6.35 22.51
N ASN A 298 29.32 -5.78 23.00
CA ASN A 298 29.07 -5.55 24.42
C ASN A 298 27.56 -5.36 24.70
N GLY A 299 27.19 -5.34 25.98
CA GLY A 299 25.79 -5.17 26.42
C GLY A 299 25.15 -3.85 25.96
N ALA A 300 25.90 -2.75 25.91
CA ALA A 300 25.39 -1.46 25.46
C ALA A 300 25.01 -1.48 23.96
N SER A 301 25.87 -2.08 23.12
CA SER A 301 25.60 -2.25 21.69
C SER A 301 24.45 -3.21 21.46
N ARG A 302 24.37 -4.30 22.24
CA ARG A 302 23.24 -5.22 22.20
C ARG A 302 21.93 -4.51 22.51
N ALA A 303 21.88 -3.70 23.58
CA ALA A 303 20.69 -2.94 23.94
C ALA A 303 20.28 -1.94 22.83
N ALA A 304 21.25 -1.26 22.22
CA ALA A 304 20.98 -0.37 21.09
C ALA A 304 20.41 -1.15 19.90
N PHE A 305 20.91 -2.34 19.58
CA PHE A 305 20.35 -3.14 18.48
C PHE A 305 18.97 -3.72 18.80
N ILE A 306 18.67 -4.06 20.06
CA ILE A 306 17.33 -4.47 20.48
C ILE A 306 16.36 -3.33 20.25
N GLU A 307 16.73 -2.11 20.67
CA GLU A 307 15.92 -0.89 20.48
C GLU A 307 15.60 -0.67 18.99
N GLN A 308 16.59 -0.79 18.11
CA GLN A 308 16.38 -0.69 16.66
C GLN A 308 15.49 -1.82 16.13
N TYR A 309 15.71 -3.06 16.58
CA TYR A 309 14.94 -4.22 16.14
C TYR A 309 13.46 -4.14 16.57
N GLN A 310 13.20 -3.62 17.77
CA GLN A 310 11.85 -3.36 18.26
C GLN A 310 11.11 -2.35 17.39
N TRP A 311 11.76 -1.26 16.98
CA TRP A 311 11.17 -0.31 16.02
C TRP A 311 10.83 -0.99 14.69
N MET A 312 11.69 -1.87 14.18
CA MET A 312 11.40 -2.63 12.96
C MET A 312 10.19 -3.56 13.16
N ARG A 313 10.09 -4.25 14.30
CA ARG A 313 8.93 -5.10 14.61
C ARG A 313 7.63 -4.30 14.62
N ILE A 314 7.62 -3.14 15.27
CA ILE A 314 6.47 -2.22 15.31
C ILE A 314 6.10 -1.75 13.89
N ALA A 315 7.09 -1.31 13.11
CA ALA A 315 6.89 -0.86 11.73
C ALA A 315 6.33 -1.96 10.81
N THR A 316 6.73 -3.23 11.03
CA THR A 316 6.23 -4.40 10.29
C THR A 316 5.01 -5.06 10.95
N HIS A 317 4.37 -4.41 11.92
CA HIS A 317 3.19 -4.88 12.64
C HIS A 317 3.36 -6.23 13.37
N ARG A 318 4.59 -6.61 13.71
CA ARG A 318 4.93 -7.81 14.50
C ARG A 318 4.82 -7.51 15.99
N PHE A 319 3.68 -6.94 16.38
CA PHE A 319 3.42 -6.45 17.74
C PHE A 319 3.54 -7.53 18.81
N HIS A 320 3.13 -8.77 18.48
CA HIS A 320 3.27 -9.90 19.39
C HIS A 320 4.74 -10.12 19.77
N GLU A 321 5.63 -10.17 18.78
CA GLU A 321 7.07 -10.31 19.05
C GLU A 321 7.70 -9.10 19.74
N ALA A 322 7.15 -7.90 19.51
CA ALA A 322 7.58 -6.73 20.28
C ALA A 322 7.20 -6.88 21.77
N GLY A 323 5.99 -7.37 22.06
CA GLY A 323 5.51 -7.59 23.43
C GLY A 323 6.18 -8.74 24.17
N GLU A 324 6.67 -9.76 23.46
CA GLU A 324 7.41 -10.90 24.03
C GLU A 324 8.89 -10.61 24.33
N GLU A 325 9.39 -9.42 24.01
CA GLU A 325 10.79 -9.08 24.30
C GLU A 325 11.06 -9.06 25.80
N ALA A 326 12.28 -9.46 26.18
CA ALA A 326 12.69 -9.41 27.57
C ALA A 326 12.74 -7.95 28.09
N ASP A 327 12.56 -7.79 29.40
CA ASP A 327 12.72 -6.47 30.01
C ASP A 327 14.15 -5.96 29.85
N PRO A 328 14.34 -4.61 29.79
CA PRO A 328 15.65 -4.02 29.70
C PRO A 328 16.52 -4.44 30.89
N PRO A 329 17.80 -4.83 30.68
CA PRO A 329 18.69 -5.17 31.77
C PRO A 329 18.95 -3.99 32.71
N GLU A 330 19.20 -4.30 33.98
CA GLU A 330 19.57 -3.30 35.00
C GLU A 330 20.86 -2.55 34.60
N GLY A 331 20.95 -1.27 34.97
CA GLY A 331 22.13 -0.44 34.73
C GLY A 331 22.24 0.19 33.33
N LEU A 332 21.25 0.01 32.46
CA LEU A 332 21.14 0.79 31.21
C LEU A 332 20.87 2.27 31.51
N ALA A 333 21.30 3.14 30.59
CA ALA A 333 20.95 4.55 30.63
C ALA A 333 19.40 4.71 30.66
N PRO A 334 18.86 5.61 31.52
CA PRO A 334 17.41 5.77 31.70
C PRO A 334 16.64 5.93 30.38
N GLU A 335 17.14 6.76 29.46
CA GLU A 335 16.52 7.02 28.16
C GLU A 335 16.34 5.74 27.32
N ARG A 336 17.37 4.89 27.25
CA ARG A 336 17.33 3.64 26.48
C ARG A 336 16.43 2.60 27.16
N ALA A 337 16.52 2.48 28.48
CA ALA A 337 15.64 1.59 29.23
C ALA A 337 14.17 2.02 29.07
N GLY A 338 13.89 3.32 29.18
CA GLY A 338 12.56 3.89 28.97
C GLY A 338 12.02 3.63 27.57
N THR A 339 12.85 3.78 26.54
CA THR A 339 12.46 3.50 25.14
C THR A 339 12.13 2.02 24.93
N LEU A 340 12.93 1.11 25.48
CA LEU A 340 12.66 -0.33 25.37
C LEU A 340 11.37 -0.73 26.11
N PHE A 341 11.12 -0.17 27.29
CA PHE A 341 9.84 -0.37 27.99
C PHE A 341 8.66 0.16 27.19
N TRP A 342 8.81 1.34 26.58
CA TRP A 342 7.78 1.91 25.70
C TRP A 342 7.47 0.98 24.52
N GLN A 343 8.49 0.50 23.80
CA GLN A 343 8.29 -0.39 22.65
C GLN A 343 7.64 -1.72 23.03
N LYS A 344 8.04 -2.31 24.15
CA LYS A 344 7.41 -3.52 24.69
C LYS A 344 5.94 -3.26 25.04
N ALA A 345 5.66 -2.16 25.75
CA ALA A 345 4.30 -1.76 26.10
C ALA A 345 3.43 -1.53 24.85
N TRP A 346 4.01 -0.95 23.79
CA TRP A 346 3.36 -0.81 22.48
C TRP A 346 3.00 -2.18 21.90
N GLY A 347 3.95 -3.12 21.85
CA GLY A 347 3.69 -4.49 21.40
C GLY A 347 2.55 -5.16 22.17
N LEU A 348 2.62 -5.12 23.50
CA LEU A 348 1.60 -5.70 24.38
C LEU A 348 0.21 -5.09 24.19
N VAL A 349 0.11 -3.76 24.13
CA VAL A 349 -1.20 -3.11 23.94
C VAL A 349 -1.80 -3.48 22.59
N MET A 350 -0.99 -3.50 21.52
CA MET A 350 -1.46 -3.85 20.18
C MET A 350 -1.83 -5.33 20.06
N SER A 351 -1.19 -6.20 20.83
CA SER A 351 -1.54 -7.62 20.98
C SER A 351 -2.64 -7.92 22.01
N HIS A 352 -3.47 -6.92 22.34
CA HIS A 352 -4.63 -7.05 23.22
C HIS A 352 -4.31 -7.49 24.66
N ARG A 353 -3.13 -7.14 25.19
CA ARG A 353 -2.69 -7.39 26.57
C ARG A 353 -2.47 -6.09 27.36
N PRO A 354 -3.50 -5.24 27.52
CA PRO A 354 -3.34 -3.90 28.08
C PRO A 354 -2.96 -3.89 29.57
N GLY A 355 -3.34 -4.92 30.33
CA GLY A 355 -2.98 -5.06 31.74
C GLY A 355 -1.47 -5.27 31.95
N GLU A 356 -0.85 -6.03 31.05
CA GLU A 356 0.60 -6.27 31.07
C GLU A 356 1.38 -5.07 30.51
N ALA A 357 0.80 -4.32 29.56
CA ALA A 357 1.41 -3.12 29.00
C ALA A 357 1.50 -1.96 30.02
N GLN A 358 0.53 -1.84 30.94
CA GLN A 358 0.42 -0.72 31.88
C GLN A 358 1.69 -0.47 32.72
N PRO A 359 2.26 -1.45 33.46
CA PRO A 359 3.47 -1.22 34.25
C PRO A 359 4.67 -0.81 33.40
N HIS A 360 4.77 -1.30 32.16
CA HIS A 360 5.83 -0.90 31.23
C HIS A 360 5.66 0.54 30.73
N PHE A 361 4.42 1.00 30.48
CA PHE A 361 4.15 2.40 30.18
C PHE A 361 4.50 3.33 31.35
N GLU A 362 4.14 2.96 32.57
CA GLU A 362 4.48 3.73 33.77
C GLU A 362 6.00 3.85 33.91
N LYS A 363 6.74 2.76 33.68
CA LYS A 363 8.20 2.80 33.74
C LYS A 363 8.81 3.63 32.61
N ALA A 364 8.25 3.56 31.40
CA ALA A 364 8.68 4.40 30.29
C ALA A 364 8.47 5.89 30.59
N LEU A 365 7.30 6.28 31.13
CA LEU A 365 6.99 7.67 31.49
C LEU A 365 7.84 8.19 32.65
N GLU A 366 8.27 7.33 33.58
CA GLU A 366 9.20 7.68 34.66
C GLU A 366 10.61 7.96 34.13
N LEU A 367 11.08 7.17 33.16
CA LEU A 367 12.46 7.21 32.67
C LEU A 367 12.69 8.18 31.50
N LEU A 368 11.64 8.48 30.72
CA LEU A 368 11.72 9.34 29.53
C LEU A 368 11.35 10.79 29.88
N ASP A 369 12.36 11.63 30.05
CA ASP A 369 12.20 13.07 30.29
C ASP A 369 12.12 13.87 28.98
N TYR A 370 11.06 13.64 28.21
CA TYR A 370 10.81 14.41 26.99
C TYR A 370 10.20 15.77 27.30
N ALA A 371 10.67 16.81 26.61
CA ALA A 371 10.02 18.11 26.58
C ALA A 371 8.58 18.00 26.07
N ASP A 372 7.67 18.87 26.52
CA ASP A 372 6.26 18.81 26.10
C ASP A 372 6.05 19.04 24.59
N ASN A 373 7.02 19.66 23.91
CA ASN A 373 7.03 19.85 22.46
C ASN A 373 7.78 18.76 21.67
N ASP A 374 8.22 17.69 22.32
CA ASP A 374 8.86 16.56 21.63
C ASP A 374 7.79 15.64 21.02
N ILE A 375 7.92 15.35 19.73
CA ILE A 375 7.00 14.47 19.00
C ILE A 375 7.02 13.04 19.54
N ASN A 376 8.15 12.54 20.06
CA ASN A 376 8.25 11.21 20.65
C ASN A 376 7.39 11.10 21.92
N LYS A 377 7.28 12.19 22.69
CA LYS A 377 6.35 12.27 23.82
C LYS A 377 4.91 12.14 23.37
N VAL A 378 4.55 12.79 22.26
CA VAL A 378 3.21 12.72 21.68
C VAL A 378 2.89 11.29 21.22
N TYR A 379 3.81 10.60 20.56
CA TYR A 379 3.64 9.19 20.19
C TYR A 379 3.47 8.26 21.40
N LEU A 380 4.30 8.43 22.44
CA LEU A 380 4.19 7.69 23.69
C LEU A 380 2.82 7.90 24.35
N LEU A 381 2.39 9.16 24.49
CA LEU A 381 1.10 9.51 25.08
C LEU A 381 -0.07 8.96 24.27
N ASN A 382 0.01 8.97 22.93
CA ASN A 382 -1.05 8.45 22.08
C ASN A 382 -1.28 6.95 22.28
N ILE A 383 -0.20 6.15 22.26
CA ILE A 383 -0.34 4.71 22.48
C ILE A 383 -0.69 4.38 23.93
N TYR A 384 -0.26 5.22 24.89
CA TYR A 384 -0.67 5.12 26.29
C TYR A 384 -2.18 5.41 26.47
N ALA A 385 -2.72 6.41 25.78
CA ALA A 385 -4.16 6.70 25.78
C ALA A 385 -4.97 5.51 25.24
N LEU A 386 -4.48 4.83 24.20
CA LEU A 386 -5.08 3.58 23.71
C LEU A 386 -5.07 2.50 24.81
N ASN A 387 -3.99 2.37 25.58
CA ASN A 387 -3.93 1.44 26.70
C ASN A 387 -4.98 1.76 27.77
N ARG A 388 -5.09 3.02 28.19
CA ARG A 388 -6.11 3.48 29.15
C ARG A 388 -7.53 3.17 28.66
N MET A 389 -7.81 3.44 27.38
CA MET A 389 -9.09 3.07 26.77
C MET A 389 -9.35 1.56 26.82
N ARG A 390 -8.34 0.72 26.51
CA ARG A 390 -8.49 -0.75 26.54
C ARG A 390 -8.66 -1.30 27.97
N LEU A 391 -8.16 -0.61 28.98
CA LEU A 391 -8.41 -0.90 30.40
C LEU A 391 -9.77 -0.41 30.92
N GLY A 392 -10.56 0.29 30.08
CA GLY A 392 -11.84 0.88 30.51
C GLY A 392 -11.71 2.26 31.17
N ALA A 393 -10.49 2.80 31.32
CA ALA A 393 -10.24 4.13 31.86
C ALA A 393 -10.47 5.23 30.80
N MET A 394 -11.74 5.42 30.43
CA MET A 394 -12.13 6.33 29.33
C MET A 394 -11.81 7.80 29.62
N GLU A 395 -12.02 8.27 30.85
CA GLU A 395 -11.74 9.65 31.24
C GLU A 395 -10.25 9.98 31.09
N ASP A 396 -9.36 9.08 31.54
CA ASP A 396 -7.92 9.24 31.38
C ASP A 396 -7.51 9.27 29.91
N ALA A 397 -8.07 8.36 29.09
CA ALA A 397 -7.78 8.32 27.67
C ALA A 397 -8.18 9.63 26.98
N VAL A 398 -9.36 10.17 27.31
CA VAL A 398 -9.83 11.47 26.81
C VAL A 398 -8.91 12.60 27.29
N ALA A 399 -8.54 12.63 28.57
CA ALA A 399 -7.68 13.66 29.12
C ALA A 399 -6.30 13.69 28.42
N ILE A 400 -5.71 12.52 28.16
CA ILE A 400 -4.44 12.40 27.45
C ILE A 400 -4.59 12.89 25.99
N GLU A 401 -5.59 12.44 25.26
CA GLU A 401 -5.80 12.88 23.86
C GLU A 401 -6.13 14.38 23.77
N LYS A 402 -6.80 14.95 24.77
CA LYS A 402 -7.04 16.39 24.88
C LYS A 402 -5.77 17.19 25.17
N LYS A 403 -4.85 16.63 25.98
CA LYS A 403 -3.53 17.21 26.16
C LYS A 403 -2.77 17.26 24.83
N ILE A 404 -2.79 16.17 24.06
CA ILE A 404 -2.19 16.10 22.72
C ILE A 404 -2.81 17.14 21.77
N GLU A 405 -4.16 17.25 21.73
CA GLU A 405 -4.86 18.27 20.95
C GLU A 405 -4.39 19.70 21.29
N GLY A 406 -4.16 19.98 22.58
CA GLY A 406 -3.66 21.27 23.06
C GLY A 406 -2.24 21.60 22.56
N LEU A 407 -1.38 20.60 22.42
CA LEU A 407 -0.02 20.77 21.88
C LEU A 407 -0.04 21.18 20.39
N PHE A 408 -0.95 20.58 19.60
CA PHE A 408 -1.13 20.98 18.20
C PHE A 408 -1.79 22.35 18.07
N SER A 409 -2.84 22.60 18.86
CA SER A 409 -3.59 23.86 18.79
C SER A 409 -2.75 25.08 19.19
N SER A 410 -1.76 24.90 20.06
CA SER A 410 -0.80 25.96 20.44
C SER A 410 0.35 26.14 19.45
N GLY A 411 0.51 25.23 18.47
CA GLY A 411 1.66 25.19 17.56
C GLY A 411 2.96 24.73 18.22
N ALA A 412 2.91 24.18 19.44
CA ALA A 412 4.08 23.66 20.13
C ALA A 412 4.67 22.44 19.40
N VAL A 413 3.81 21.62 18.79
CA VAL A 413 4.18 20.50 17.92
C VAL A 413 3.47 20.66 16.59
N LYS A 414 4.12 20.28 15.49
CA LYS A 414 3.56 20.34 14.14
C LYS A 414 3.79 19.02 13.42
N ASP A 415 2.75 18.19 13.35
CA ASP A 415 2.79 16.87 12.71
C ASP A 415 1.38 16.48 12.26
N TRP A 416 1.14 16.54 10.95
CA TRP A 416 -0.19 16.27 10.37
C TRP A 416 -0.63 14.81 10.57
N HIS A 417 0.32 13.87 10.63
CA HIS A 417 0.04 12.46 10.85
C HIS A 417 -0.53 12.25 12.24
N MET A 418 0.09 12.86 13.27
CA MET A 418 -0.39 12.74 14.63
C MET A 418 -1.63 13.58 14.94
N GLU A 419 -1.82 14.72 14.28
CA GLU A 419 -3.10 15.44 14.32
C GLU A 419 -4.24 14.55 13.82
N TYR A 420 -4.05 13.87 12.68
CA TYR A 420 -5.01 12.91 12.13
C TYR A 420 -5.33 11.79 13.12
N ILE A 421 -4.31 11.13 13.69
CA ILE A 421 -4.49 10.03 14.65
C ILE A 421 -5.20 10.51 15.92
N ASN A 422 -4.79 11.65 16.47
CA ASN A 422 -5.39 12.23 17.67
C ASN A 422 -6.88 12.54 17.46
N TYR A 423 -7.25 13.17 16.34
CA TYR A 423 -8.65 13.45 16.04
C TYR A 423 -9.46 12.16 15.80
N LEU A 424 -8.92 11.13 15.16
CA LEU A 424 -9.60 9.84 15.06
C LEU A 424 -9.83 9.19 16.43
N ASN A 425 -8.82 9.22 17.30
CA ASN A 425 -8.94 8.65 18.64
C ASN A 425 -9.97 9.41 19.48
N LEU A 426 -9.95 10.75 19.45
CA LEU A 426 -10.97 11.58 20.08
C LEU A 426 -12.36 11.27 19.51
N ALA A 427 -12.52 11.15 18.20
CA ALA A 427 -13.82 10.81 17.59
C ALA A 427 -14.36 9.48 18.11
N ARG A 428 -13.51 8.45 18.19
CA ARG A 428 -13.88 7.12 18.71
C ARG A 428 -14.21 7.15 20.19
N LEU A 429 -13.44 7.89 21.00
CA LEU A 429 -13.69 8.06 22.44
C LEU A 429 -15.02 8.77 22.68
N MET A 430 -15.26 9.91 22.02
CA MET A 430 -16.51 10.66 22.14
C MET A 430 -17.73 9.82 21.74
N ARG A 431 -17.60 9.02 20.67
CA ARG A 431 -18.66 8.08 20.28
C ARG A 431 -18.93 7.04 21.35
N LYS A 432 -17.87 6.46 21.95
CA LYS A 432 -18.00 5.47 23.02
C LYS A 432 -18.62 6.05 24.30
N THR A 433 -18.44 7.34 24.56
CA THR A 433 -19.08 8.05 25.68
C THR A 433 -20.46 8.61 25.35
N GLY A 434 -20.98 8.38 24.13
CA GLY A 434 -22.31 8.83 23.71
C GLY A 434 -22.40 10.28 23.20
N ASP A 435 -21.27 10.99 23.05
CA ASP A 435 -21.25 12.35 22.49
C ASP A 435 -21.06 12.31 20.96
N GLY A 436 -22.16 12.00 20.26
CA GLY A 436 -22.18 11.94 18.79
C GLY A 436 -21.76 13.24 18.11
N LYS A 437 -22.19 14.39 18.66
CA LYS A 437 -21.86 15.70 18.11
C LYS A 437 -20.36 15.99 18.16
N ALA A 438 -19.70 15.71 19.30
CA ALA A 438 -18.25 15.85 19.39
C ALA A 438 -17.54 14.83 18.50
N ALA A 439 -18.03 13.58 18.44
CA ALA A 439 -17.48 12.57 17.55
C ALA A 439 -17.51 13.01 16.08
N ARG A 440 -18.63 13.57 15.61
CA ARG A 440 -18.79 14.14 14.25
C ARG A 440 -17.75 15.21 13.97
N LYS A 441 -17.61 16.16 14.89
CA LYS A 441 -16.63 17.25 14.78
C LYS A 441 -15.21 16.71 14.64
N TYR A 442 -14.85 15.69 15.42
CA TYR A 442 -13.51 15.10 15.39
C TYR A 442 -13.26 14.24 14.16
N TYR A 443 -14.23 13.44 13.70
CA TYR A 443 -14.09 12.75 12.41
C TYR A 443 -13.89 13.74 11.28
N SER A 444 -14.71 14.80 11.23
CA SER A 444 -14.57 15.86 10.23
C SER A 444 -13.15 16.45 10.23
N ARG A 445 -12.64 16.86 11.41
CA ARG A 445 -11.26 17.37 11.53
C ARG A 445 -10.20 16.36 11.13
N ALA A 446 -10.35 15.09 11.50
CA ALA A 446 -9.42 14.04 11.11
C ALA A 446 -9.36 13.95 9.59
N PHE A 447 -10.49 13.72 8.92
CA PHE A 447 -10.52 13.58 7.47
C PHE A 447 -10.14 14.89 6.76
N ASP A 448 -10.41 16.06 7.34
CA ASP A 448 -9.93 17.34 6.82
C ASP A 448 -8.40 17.44 6.76
N THR A 449 -7.64 16.79 7.64
CA THR A 449 -6.15 16.77 7.58
C THR A 449 -5.58 16.14 6.30
N ALA A 450 -6.35 15.26 5.67
CA ALA A 450 -5.99 14.57 4.43
C ALA A 450 -6.91 14.96 3.27
N ARG A 451 -7.79 15.94 3.45
CA ARG A 451 -8.79 16.31 2.44
C ARG A 451 -8.11 16.79 1.15
N GLY A 452 -8.66 16.35 0.02
CA GLY A 452 -8.02 16.54 -1.28
C GLY A 452 -6.88 15.55 -1.57
N SER A 453 -6.45 14.76 -0.58
CA SER A 453 -5.42 13.73 -0.71
C SER A 453 -5.86 12.33 -0.33
N TRP A 454 -7.14 12.14 0.05
CA TRP A 454 -7.66 10.81 0.39
C TRP A 454 -7.39 9.82 -0.73
N ASN A 455 -6.98 8.63 -0.34
CA ASN A 455 -7.06 7.47 -1.22
C ASN A 455 -8.43 6.78 -1.04
N GLU A 456 -8.66 5.71 -1.79
CA GLU A 456 -9.91 4.95 -1.74
C GLU A 456 -10.13 4.27 -0.39
N VAL A 457 -9.03 3.92 0.29
CA VAL A 457 -9.02 3.27 1.60
C VAL A 457 -9.54 4.25 2.67
N ASP A 458 -9.12 5.51 2.61
CA ASP A 458 -9.66 6.62 3.41
C ASP A 458 -11.16 6.82 3.13
N ALA A 459 -11.61 6.71 1.87
CA ALA A 459 -13.02 6.84 1.53
C ALA A 459 -13.88 5.69 2.09
N VAL A 460 -13.38 4.45 2.07
CA VAL A 460 -14.04 3.32 2.77
C VAL A 460 -14.12 3.62 4.26
N TYR A 461 -13.00 4.05 4.87
CA TYR A 461 -12.93 4.26 6.31
C TYR A 461 -13.83 5.41 6.79
N LEU A 462 -13.86 6.53 6.07
CA LEU A 462 -14.75 7.65 6.30
C LEU A 462 -16.21 7.20 6.30
N ASN A 463 -16.63 6.51 5.23
CA ASN A 463 -18.03 6.13 5.07
C ASN A 463 -18.47 5.05 6.08
N LEU A 464 -17.58 4.14 6.50
CA LEU A 464 -17.86 3.24 7.62
C LEU A 464 -18.04 4.00 8.94
N SER A 465 -17.20 5.02 9.19
CA SER A 465 -17.23 5.82 10.41
C SER A 465 -18.47 6.71 10.48
N GLU A 466 -18.84 7.37 9.37
CA GLU A 466 -20.07 8.15 9.24
C GLU A 466 -21.31 7.27 9.43
N GLY A 467 -21.34 6.07 8.85
CA GLY A 467 -22.47 5.16 9.04
C GLY A 467 -22.64 4.70 10.48
N LEU A 468 -21.54 4.42 11.18
CA LEU A 468 -21.56 4.11 12.61
C LEU A 468 -22.06 5.28 13.47
N LEU A 469 -21.71 6.50 13.10
CA LEU A 469 -22.13 7.70 13.81
C LEU A 469 -23.62 7.96 13.60
N ALA A 470 -24.07 7.97 12.34
CA ALA A 470 -25.47 8.17 11.99
C ALA A 470 -26.38 7.09 12.60
N HIS A 471 -25.94 5.83 12.59
CA HIS A 471 -26.67 4.73 13.24
C HIS A 471 -26.82 4.96 14.74
N GLY A 472 -25.75 5.35 15.44
CA GLY A 472 -25.79 5.67 16.87
C GLY A 472 -26.66 6.90 17.21
N GLU A 473 -26.84 7.82 16.26
CA GLU A 473 -27.74 8.99 16.37
C GLU A 473 -29.20 8.68 15.98
N GLY A 474 -29.48 7.48 15.47
CA GLY A 474 -30.79 7.07 14.98
C GLY A 474 -31.14 7.56 13.56
N ASP A 475 -30.21 8.19 12.86
CA ASP A 475 -30.37 8.56 11.44
C ASP A 475 -30.03 7.36 10.53
N LEU A 476 -30.99 6.44 10.48
CA LEU A 476 -30.84 5.16 9.76
C LEU A 476 -30.69 5.35 8.24
N VAL A 477 -31.27 6.41 7.66
CA VAL A 477 -31.18 6.70 6.23
C VAL A 477 -29.75 7.12 5.87
N THR A 478 -29.17 8.05 6.64
CA THR A 478 -27.78 8.46 6.45
C THR A 478 -26.83 7.30 6.72
N ALA A 479 -27.11 6.47 7.73
CA ALA A 479 -26.31 5.27 8.01
C ALA A 479 -26.27 4.30 6.83
N ALA A 480 -27.44 3.96 6.28
CA ALA A 480 -27.57 3.07 5.13
C ALA A 480 -26.86 3.64 3.88
N ALA A 481 -27.01 4.94 3.61
CA ALA A 481 -26.33 5.60 2.49
C ALA A 481 -24.80 5.60 2.67
N ALA A 482 -24.30 5.81 3.89
CA ALA A 482 -22.87 5.79 4.18
C ALA A 482 -22.28 4.40 4.01
N TRP A 483 -22.89 3.35 4.57
CA TRP A 483 -22.41 1.98 4.38
C TRP A 483 -22.52 1.50 2.93
N PHE A 484 -23.55 1.92 2.20
CA PHE A 484 -23.63 1.70 0.75
C PHE A 484 -22.43 2.33 0.01
N ARG A 485 -22.07 3.59 0.30
CA ARG A 485 -20.89 4.23 -0.30
C ARG A 485 -19.60 3.50 0.06
N ALA A 486 -19.44 3.08 1.31
CA ALA A 486 -18.27 2.29 1.74
C ALA A 486 -18.15 0.99 0.94
N ALA A 487 -19.27 0.28 0.72
CA ALA A 487 -19.33 -0.92 -0.07
C ALA A 487 -18.98 -0.69 -1.56
N VAL A 488 -19.44 0.42 -2.13
CA VAL A 488 -19.12 0.82 -3.51
C VAL A 488 -17.64 1.16 -3.67
N PHE A 489 -17.04 1.92 -2.75
CA PHE A 489 -15.60 2.18 -2.76
C PHE A 489 -14.79 0.90 -2.60
N TYR A 490 -15.17 0.03 -1.67
CA TYR A 490 -14.48 -1.25 -1.45
C TYR A 490 -14.51 -2.12 -2.70
N ALA A 491 -15.68 -2.23 -3.35
CA ALA A 491 -15.84 -3.00 -4.60
C ALA A 491 -14.97 -2.45 -5.75
N ALA A 492 -14.63 -1.16 -5.72
CA ALA A 492 -13.80 -0.47 -6.70
C ALA A 492 -12.30 -0.45 -6.35
N LEU A 493 -11.89 -0.95 -5.18
CA LEU A 493 -10.48 -0.94 -4.77
C LEU A 493 -9.61 -1.70 -5.77
N ALA A 494 -8.47 -1.09 -6.11
CA ALA A 494 -7.43 -1.75 -6.90
C ALA A 494 -6.79 -2.92 -6.14
N TYR A 495 -6.76 -2.86 -4.80
CA TYR A 495 -6.09 -3.81 -3.90
C TYR A 495 -6.95 -4.11 -2.64
N PRO A 496 -8.14 -4.72 -2.78
CA PRO A 496 -8.99 -5.01 -1.62
C PRO A 496 -8.31 -5.92 -0.58
N GLU A 497 -7.35 -6.76 -0.98
CA GLU A 497 -6.56 -7.61 -0.08
C GLU A 497 -5.54 -6.84 0.76
N ALA A 498 -5.23 -5.60 0.39
CA ALA A 498 -4.29 -4.76 1.12
C ALA A 498 -4.96 -3.90 2.20
N VAL A 499 -6.28 -3.98 2.37
CA VAL A 499 -7.02 -3.16 3.34
C VAL A 499 -6.47 -3.35 4.76
N GLY A 500 -6.10 -2.23 5.39
CA GLY A 500 -5.48 -2.22 6.72
C GLY A 500 -6.42 -2.59 7.86
N TRP A 501 -5.83 -2.99 8.99
CA TRP A 501 -6.57 -3.48 10.17
C TRP A 501 -7.59 -2.48 10.75
N ARG A 502 -7.37 -1.17 10.60
CA ARG A 502 -8.31 -0.14 11.08
C ARG A 502 -9.66 -0.23 10.39
N ILE A 503 -9.65 -0.54 9.09
CA ILE A 503 -10.88 -0.71 8.33
C ILE A 503 -11.54 -2.02 8.70
N THR A 504 -10.78 -3.12 8.84
CA THR A 504 -11.37 -4.40 9.24
C THR A 504 -12.01 -4.30 10.64
N GLU A 505 -11.37 -3.62 11.60
CA GLU A 505 -11.97 -3.35 12.92
C GLU A 505 -13.21 -2.45 12.85
N THR A 506 -13.20 -1.42 12.00
CA THR A 506 -14.35 -0.53 11.84
C THR A 506 -15.50 -1.25 11.12
N LEU A 507 -15.20 -2.11 10.16
CA LEU A 507 -16.16 -2.96 9.47
C LEU A 507 -16.81 -3.94 10.43
N ARG A 508 -16.04 -4.57 11.32
CA ARG A 508 -16.57 -5.41 12.41
C ARG A 508 -17.46 -4.62 13.37
N ALA A 509 -17.07 -3.40 13.71
CA ALA A 509 -17.92 -2.53 14.53
C ALA A 509 -19.24 -2.20 13.82
N ALA A 510 -19.21 -1.93 12.51
CA ALA A 510 -20.41 -1.71 11.69
C ALA A 510 -21.27 -2.99 11.59
N ALA A 511 -20.66 -4.16 11.46
CA ALA A 511 -21.35 -5.45 11.50
C ALA A 511 -22.14 -5.62 12.80
N ARG A 512 -21.50 -5.38 13.95
CA ARG A 512 -22.16 -5.44 15.27
C ARG A 512 -23.30 -4.43 15.39
N ALA A 513 -23.09 -3.18 14.93
CA ALA A 513 -24.13 -2.15 14.96
C ALA A 513 -25.36 -2.54 14.12
N ALA A 514 -25.14 -3.12 12.94
CA ALA A 514 -26.20 -3.60 12.05
C ALA A 514 -26.77 -4.98 12.41
N GLY A 515 -26.35 -5.60 13.52
CA GLY A 515 -26.82 -6.93 13.93
C GLY A 515 -26.35 -8.09 13.02
N VAL A 516 -25.25 -7.90 12.28
CA VAL A 516 -24.64 -8.91 11.39
C VAL A 516 -23.60 -9.72 12.15
N ALA A 517 -23.62 -11.05 11.99
CA ALA A 517 -22.65 -11.95 12.62
C ALA A 517 -21.21 -11.64 12.16
N ASP A 518 -20.30 -11.50 13.13
CA ASP A 518 -18.87 -11.26 12.90
C ASP A 518 -18.13 -12.61 12.82
N PRO A 519 -17.51 -12.96 11.67
CA PRO A 519 -16.80 -14.22 11.51
C PRO A 519 -15.47 -14.30 12.28
N GLY A 520 -15.06 -13.24 12.98
CA GLY A 520 -13.90 -13.26 13.87
C GLY A 520 -12.62 -12.68 13.24
N ALA A 521 -11.46 -13.08 13.80
CA ALA A 521 -10.21 -12.30 13.78
C ALA A 521 -9.49 -12.11 12.43
N ASN A 522 -9.78 -12.92 11.40
CA ASN A 522 -9.14 -12.78 10.08
C ASN A 522 -10.17 -12.39 9.01
N ALA A 523 -10.22 -11.11 8.67
CA ALA A 523 -11.08 -10.60 7.60
C ALA A 523 -10.27 -10.50 6.30
N ASP A 524 -10.34 -11.55 5.47
CA ASP A 524 -9.83 -11.53 4.10
C ASP A 524 -10.79 -10.77 3.15
N VAL A 525 -10.47 -10.75 1.85
CA VAL A 525 -11.27 -10.02 0.84
C VAL A 525 -12.71 -10.51 0.79
N GLU A 526 -12.90 -11.83 0.83
CA GLU A 526 -14.22 -12.46 0.71
C GLU A 526 -15.06 -12.20 1.97
N THR A 527 -14.43 -12.25 3.14
CA THR A 527 -15.05 -11.93 4.43
C THR A 527 -15.48 -10.46 4.48
N CYS A 528 -14.59 -9.54 4.08
CA CYS A 528 -14.91 -8.12 4.03
C CYS A 528 -16.05 -7.83 3.04
N ALA A 529 -16.02 -8.46 1.85
CA ALA A 529 -17.06 -8.29 0.85
C ALA A 529 -18.44 -8.79 1.33
N ALA A 530 -18.48 -9.95 1.97
CA ALA A 530 -19.71 -10.51 2.54
C ALA A 530 -20.26 -9.62 3.67
N LEU A 531 -19.40 -9.13 4.57
CA LEU A 531 -19.80 -8.22 5.65
C LEU A 531 -20.38 -6.92 5.10
N LEU A 532 -19.71 -6.27 4.14
CA LEU A 532 -20.20 -5.03 3.53
C LEU A 532 -21.58 -5.20 2.89
N LEU A 533 -21.79 -6.30 2.15
CA LEU A 533 -23.09 -6.59 1.57
C LEU A 533 -24.18 -6.76 2.64
N ASN A 534 -23.89 -7.55 3.67
CA ASN A 534 -24.85 -7.85 4.73
C ASN A 534 -25.16 -6.63 5.61
N ILE A 535 -24.16 -5.81 5.93
CA ILE A 535 -24.34 -4.53 6.64
C ILE A 535 -25.24 -3.61 5.83
N THR A 536 -24.93 -3.41 4.56
CA THR A 536 -25.70 -2.53 3.67
C THR A 536 -27.16 -3.00 3.54
N ARG A 537 -27.37 -4.33 3.44
CA ARG A 537 -28.71 -4.92 3.39
C ARG A 537 -29.47 -4.71 4.71
N ALA A 538 -28.85 -5.05 5.84
CA ALA A 538 -29.47 -4.94 7.16
C ALA A 538 -29.84 -3.48 7.46
N SER A 539 -28.96 -2.53 7.17
CA SER A 539 -29.22 -1.11 7.38
C SER A 539 -30.31 -0.56 6.47
N ALA A 540 -30.37 -1.00 5.21
CA ALA A 540 -31.45 -0.61 4.30
C ALA A 540 -32.81 -1.12 4.80
N MET A 541 -32.87 -2.35 5.33
CA MET A 541 -34.08 -2.88 5.96
C MET A 541 -34.48 -2.07 7.20
N GLU A 542 -33.53 -1.80 8.10
CA GLU A 542 -33.76 -1.03 9.32
C GLU A 542 -34.26 0.40 9.03
N ALA A 543 -33.71 1.03 7.99
CA ALA A 543 -34.11 2.35 7.51
C ALA A 543 -35.45 2.39 6.74
N GLY A 544 -36.17 1.25 6.62
CA GLY A 544 -37.43 1.17 5.89
C GLY A 544 -37.30 1.10 4.36
N MET A 545 -36.09 0.92 3.83
CA MET A 545 -35.79 0.81 2.40
C MET A 545 -35.85 -0.65 1.91
N GLY A 546 -36.93 -1.37 2.25
CA GLY A 546 -37.03 -2.82 2.01
C GLY A 546 -36.90 -3.24 0.54
N GLU A 547 -37.32 -2.40 -0.40
CA GLU A 547 -37.12 -2.66 -1.84
C GLU A 547 -35.67 -2.56 -2.27
N LEU A 548 -34.94 -1.57 -1.77
CA LEU A 548 -33.50 -1.45 -1.99
C LEU A 548 -32.78 -2.67 -1.43
N ALA A 549 -33.14 -3.09 -0.21
CA ALA A 549 -32.58 -4.28 0.43
C ALA A 549 -32.81 -5.57 -0.37
N ARG A 550 -34.01 -5.78 -0.94
CA ARG A 550 -34.29 -6.92 -1.82
C ARG A 550 -33.45 -6.90 -3.10
N ASN A 551 -33.19 -5.72 -3.65
CA ASN A 551 -32.35 -5.60 -4.86
C ASN A 551 -30.86 -5.87 -4.59
N LEU A 552 -30.41 -5.75 -3.34
CA LEU A 552 -29.05 -6.17 -2.93
C LEU A 552 -28.85 -7.70 -2.98
N ASP A 553 -29.91 -8.51 -3.06
CA ASP A 553 -29.76 -9.97 -3.22
C ASP A 553 -29.27 -10.37 -4.62
N GLY A 554 -29.38 -9.46 -5.59
CA GLY A 554 -28.82 -9.59 -6.93
C GLY A 554 -29.53 -10.62 -7.81
N SER A 555 -30.38 -10.16 -8.73
CA SER A 555 -31.06 -11.03 -9.71
C SER A 555 -30.19 -11.49 -10.89
N MET A 556 -29.02 -10.87 -11.08
CA MET A 556 -28.11 -11.17 -12.20
C MET A 556 -27.40 -12.51 -12.03
N LYS A 557 -26.96 -13.16 -13.11
CA LYS A 557 -26.10 -14.36 -13.01
C LYS A 557 -24.69 -13.99 -12.54
N ALA A 558 -23.95 -14.96 -12.00
CA ALA A 558 -22.61 -14.73 -11.45
C ALA A 558 -21.61 -14.23 -12.52
N GLU A 559 -21.72 -14.75 -13.74
CA GLU A 559 -20.87 -14.42 -14.89
C GLU A 559 -21.14 -13.02 -15.44
N GLN A 560 -22.26 -12.40 -15.04
CA GLN A 560 -22.66 -11.05 -15.44
C GLN A 560 -22.30 -10.00 -14.38
N ALA A 561 -21.47 -10.34 -13.39
CA ALA A 561 -21.11 -9.41 -12.33
C ALA A 561 -20.44 -8.15 -12.93
N PRO A 562 -20.96 -6.94 -12.65
CA PRO A 562 -20.40 -5.68 -13.14
C PRO A 562 -18.98 -5.46 -12.61
N VAL A 563 -18.14 -4.79 -13.38
CA VAL A 563 -16.80 -4.40 -12.94
C VAL A 563 -16.87 -3.03 -12.26
N PHE A 564 -16.34 -2.95 -11.04
CA PHE A 564 -16.21 -1.71 -10.28
C PHE A 564 -14.75 -1.30 -10.27
N VAL A 565 -14.46 -0.04 -10.60
CA VAL A 565 -13.10 0.52 -10.59
C VAL A 565 -13.11 1.98 -10.17
N THR A 566 -11.94 2.50 -9.82
CA THR A 566 -11.74 3.94 -9.65
C THR A 566 -11.59 4.64 -10.99
N TRP A 567 -11.77 5.96 -10.99
CA TRP A 567 -11.53 6.78 -12.17
C TRP A 567 -10.13 6.58 -12.78
N ASP A 568 -9.10 6.45 -11.95
CA ASP A 568 -7.71 6.30 -12.42
C ASP A 568 -7.46 4.96 -13.13
N MET A 569 -8.31 3.96 -12.88
CA MET A 569 -8.32 2.68 -13.58
C MET A 569 -9.29 2.64 -14.76
N CYS A 570 -10.05 3.71 -15.02
CA CYS A 570 -11.03 3.74 -16.09
C CYS A 570 -10.33 3.68 -17.47
N PRO A 571 -10.72 2.74 -18.35
CA PRO A 571 -10.13 2.64 -19.68
C PRO A 571 -10.37 3.90 -20.53
N ALA A 572 -9.32 4.38 -21.20
CA ALA A 572 -9.44 5.49 -22.12
C ALA A 572 -10.49 5.19 -23.21
N GLY A 573 -11.40 6.15 -23.44
CA GLY A 573 -12.46 6.01 -24.44
C GLY A 573 -13.70 5.22 -23.97
N ALA A 574 -13.81 4.85 -22.68
CA ALA A 574 -15.05 4.30 -22.14
C ALA A 574 -16.23 5.26 -22.36
N SER A 575 -17.34 4.73 -22.87
CA SER A 575 -18.60 5.49 -22.99
C SER A 575 -19.31 5.45 -21.65
N LEU A 576 -19.23 6.55 -20.91
CA LEU A 576 -19.79 6.68 -19.57
C LEU A 576 -20.93 7.69 -19.55
N ASP A 577 -21.89 7.45 -18.66
CA ASP A 577 -22.91 8.40 -18.21
C ASP A 577 -22.72 8.66 -16.71
N ALA A 578 -23.02 9.87 -16.21
CA ALA A 578 -23.04 10.13 -14.78
C ALA A 578 -24.36 9.63 -14.21
N VAL A 579 -24.33 8.87 -13.12
CA VAL A 579 -25.51 8.21 -12.57
C VAL A 579 -25.51 8.34 -11.05
N GLY A 580 -26.64 8.73 -10.45
CA GLY A 580 -26.72 8.78 -9.00
C GLY A 580 -28.08 9.18 -8.46
N SER A 581 -28.15 9.32 -7.14
CA SER A 581 -29.32 9.80 -6.42
C SER A 581 -28.90 10.65 -5.23
N ASP A 582 -29.84 10.98 -4.36
CA ASP A 582 -29.50 11.52 -3.04
C ASP A 582 -28.70 10.47 -2.27
N GLY A 583 -27.49 10.82 -1.86
CA GLY A 583 -26.60 9.97 -1.07
C GLY A 583 -25.50 9.20 -1.82
N TRP A 584 -25.49 9.14 -3.15
CA TRP A 584 -24.40 8.52 -3.93
C TRP A 584 -24.40 8.95 -5.40
N GLY A 585 -23.27 8.76 -6.08
CA GLY A 585 -23.11 9.10 -7.49
C GLY A 585 -21.84 8.49 -8.07
N VAL A 586 -21.93 7.93 -9.27
CA VAL A 586 -20.87 7.22 -9.97
C VAL A 586 -20.90 7.58 -11.45
N LEU A 587 -19.92 7.10 -12.21
CA LEU A 587 -20.08 6.96 -13.65
C LEU A 587 -20.43 5.51 -13.98
N ALA A 588 -21.33 5.29 -14.93
CA ALA A 588 -21.71 3.96 -15.38
C ALA A 588 -21.63 3.88 -16.90
N GLY A 589 -21.22 2.74 -17.43
CA GLY A 589 -21.12 2.56 -18.87
C GLY A 589 -20.77 1.13 -19.27
N THR A 590 -20.17 0.99 -20.45
CA THR A 590 -19.68 -0.30 -20.95
C THR A 590 -18.23 -0.21 -21.37
N VAL A 591 -17.54 -1.34 -21.24
CA VAL A 591 -16.23 -1.55 -21.84
C VAL A 591 -16.14 -2.98 -22.36
N SER A 592 -15.52 -3.15 -23.52
CA SER A 592 -15.45 -4.45 -24.20
C SER A 592 -14.58 -5.47 -23.47
N ARG A 593 -13.56 -5.03 -22.73
CA ARG A 593 -12.63 -5.89 -21.99
C ARG A 593 -12.14 -5.21 -20.73
N MET A 594 -12.73 -5.57 -19.58
CA MET A 594 -12.19 -5.22 -18.27
C MET A 594 -12.46 -6.38 -17.31
N VAL A 595 -11.48 -6.64 -16.46
CA VAL A 595 -11.57 -7.64 -15.40
C VAL A 595 -11.58 -6.91 -14.05
N PRO A 596 -12.30 -7.42 -13.05
CA PRO A 596 -12.24 -6.87 -11.71
C PRO A 596 -10.87 -7.10 -11.09
N ALA A 597 -10.47 -6.23 -10.15
CA ALA A 597 -9.26 -6.45 -9.35
C ALA A 597 -9.31 -7.78 -8.58
N TRP A 598 -10.51 -8.17 -8.12
CA TRP A 598 -10.74 -9.40 -7.40
C TRP A 598 -12.03 -10.11 -7.87
N ASP A 599 -11.92 -11.40 -8.16
CA ASP A 599 -12.99 -12.23 -8.72
C ASP A 599 -13.33 -13.47 -7.88
N GLY A 600 -13.45 -13.30 -6.57
CA GLY A 600 -14.01 -14.31 -5.69
C GLY A 600 -15.55 -14.25 -5.56
N PRO A 601 -16.17 -15.33 -5.05
CA PRO A 601 -17.63 -15.49 -5.02
C PRO A 601 -18.39 -14.42 -4.21
N ALA A 602 -17.95 -14.10 -3.00
CA ALA A 602 -18.55 -13.06 -2.16
C ALA A 602 -18.32 -11.67 -2.75
N HIS A 603 -17.14 -11.41 -3.33
CA HIS A 603 -16.87 -10.14 -4.01
C HIS A 603 -17.75 -9.96 -5.26
N ARG A 604 -17.98 -11.01 -6.07
CA ARG A 604 -18.97 -10.99 -7.16
C ARG A 604 -20.37 -10.72 -6.64
N GLN A 605 -20.75 -11.36 -5.53
CA GLN A 605 -22.06 -11.16 -4.91
C GLN A 605 -22.25 -9.71 -4.46
N LEU A 606 -21.25 -9.11 -3.81
CA LEU A 606 -21.24 -7.71 -3.42
C LEU A 606 -21.48 -6.81 -4.65
N ARG A 607 -20.67 -6.95 -5.71
CA ARG A 607 -20.78 -6.15 -6.94
C ARG A 607 -22.16 -6.28 -7.61
N ARG A 608 -22.70 -7.50 -7.67
CA ARG A 608 -24.06 -7.76 -8.19
C ARG A 608 -25.14 -7.09 -7.36
N GLY A 609 -25.06 -7.20 -6.03
CA GLY A 609 -26.00 -6.59 -5.12
C GLY A 609 -26.00 -5.07 -5.25
N LEU A 610 -24.82 -4.45 -5.18
CA LEU A 610 -24.66 -3.00 -5.31
C LEU A 610 -25.24 -2.48 -6.63
N PHE A 611 -24.93 -3.15 -7.75
CA PHE A 611 -25.45 -2.75 -9.05
C PHE A 611 -26.97 -2.97 -9.18
N GLY A 612 -27.51 -4.04 -8.63
CA GLY A 612 -28.95 -4.25 -8.53
C GLY A 612 -29.65 -3.11 -7.79
N ALA A 613 -29.09 -2.68 -6.65
CA ALA A 613 -29.57 -1.54 -5.89
C ALA A 613 -29.47 -0.21 -6.68
N MET A 614 -28.37 0.04 -7.38
CA MET A 614 -28.21 1.22 -8.24
C MET A 614 -29.24 1.25 -9.38
N ARG A 615 -29.48 0.10 -10.02
CA ARG A 615 -30.49 -0.05 -11.09
C ARG A 615 -31.89 0.27 -10.62
N PHE A 616 -32.21 -0.20 -9.42
CA PHE A 616 -33.49 0.10 -8.79
C PHE A 616 -33.64 1.58 -8.45
N ALA A 617 -32.59 2.21 -7.91
CA ALA A 617 -32.61 3.61 -7.50
C ALA A 617 -32.61 4.62 -8.67
N VAL A 618 -32.10 4.24 -9.85
CA VAL A 618 -32.04 5.10 -11.05
C VAL A 618 -32.52 4.32 -12.29
N PRO A 619 -33.82 4.04 -12.40
CA PRO A 619 -34.36 3.20 -13.47
C PRO A 619 -34.26 3.87 -14.85
N ALA A 620 -34.15 5.20 -14.90
CA ALA A 620 -34.01 5.97 -16.15
C ALA A 620 -32.65 5.77 -16.84
N ALA A 621 -31.62 5.33 -16.11
CA ALA A 621 -30.29 5.14 -16.67
C ALA A 621 -30.22 3.90 -17.58
N PRO A 622 -29.50 3.97 -18.72
CA PRO A 622 -29.35 2.86 -19.64
C PRO A 622 -28.27 1.92 -19.11
N TRP A 623 -28.63 1.12 -18.10
CA TRP A 623 -27.75 0.09 -17.53
C TRP A 623 -27.45 -1.00 -18.56
N ARG A 624 -26.33 -0.84 -19.27
CA ARG A 624 -25.88 -1.72 -20.35
C ARG A 624 -25.00 -2.86 -19.81
N GLU A 625 -24.92 -3.96 -20.54
CA GLU A 625 -24.06 -5.11 -20.24
C GLU A 625 -22.98 -5.29 -21.34
N PRO A 626 -21.71 -5.63 -21.00
CA PRO A 626 -21.15 -5.74 -19.66
C PRO A 626 -21.02 -4.37 -18.98
N ALA A 627 -21.47 -4.31 -17.73
CA ALA A 627 -21.56 -3.06 -16.97
C ALA A 627 -20.22 -2.70 -16.31
N LEU A 628 -19.80 -1.46 -16.52
CA LEU A 628 -18.70 -0.81 -15.83
C LEU A 628 -19.27 0.25 -14.88
N VAL A 629 -18.87 0.20 -13.61
CA VAL A 629 -19.14 1.23 -12.61
C VAL A 629 -17.81 1.86 -12.20
N VAL A 630 -17.73 3.18 -12.31
CA VAL A 630 -16.52 3.94 -12.00
C VAL A 630 -16.81 4.85 -10.81
N THR A 631 -16.06 4.67 -9.73
CA THR A 631 -16.08 5.57 -8.59
C THR A 631 -15.14 6.74 -8.84
N ASP A 632 -15.61 7.93 -8.48
CA ASP A 632 -14.80 9.14 -8.46
C ASP A 632 -14.85 9.68 -7.04
N ASP A 633 -13.71 9.64 -6.35
CA ASP A 633 -13.52 10.20 -5.01
C ASP A 633 -13.52 11.73 -5.01
N ARG A 634 -13.76 12.35 -6.18
CA ARG A 634 -13.68 13.78 -6.45
C ARG A 634 -12.36 14.38 -6.07
N ARG A 635 -11.31 13.58 -6.21
CA ARG A 635 -9.95 13.97 -5.89
C ARG A 635 -9.76 14.22 -4.39
N GLY A 636 -10.22 13.29 -3.57
CA GLY A 636 -10.16 13.35 -2.10
C GLY A 636 -11.29 14.12 -1.40
N PHE A 637 -12.49 14.16 -2.01
CA PHE A 637 -13.70 14.84 -1.49
C PHE A 637 -14.93 13.92 -1.38
N ASN A 638 -14.72 12.61 -1.30
CA ASN A 638 -15.75 11.57 -1.28
C ASN A 638 -16.55 11.48 -2.59
N MET A 639 -17.42 10.47 -2.65
CA MET A 639 -18.37 10.27 -3.74
C MET A 639 -19.29 11.49 -3.93
N PRO A 640 -19.61 11.90 -5.17
CA PRO A 640 -20.61 12.93 -5.41
C PRO A 640 -21.98 12.48 -4.90
N CYS A 641 -22.58 13.27 -4.03
CA CYS A 641 -23.93 13.03 -3.52
C CYS A 641 -24.84 14.20 -3.88
N GLY A 642 -26.02 13.91 -4.42
CA GLY A 642 -27.00 14.93 -4.79
C GLY A 642 -26.74 15.59 -6.14
N ARG A 643 -27.76 16.29 -6.63
CA ARG A 643 -27.86 16.75 -8.03
C ARG A 643 -26.65 17.56 -8.50
N GLU A 644 -26.31 18.62 -7.76
CA GLU A 644 -25.25 19.56 -8.16
C GLU A 644 -23.89 18.87 -8.29
N ARG A 645 -23.57 17.96 -7.36
CA ARG A 645 -22.30 17.23 -7.35
C ARG A 645 -22.22 16.20 -8.47
N ILE A 646 -23.33 15.56 -8.83
CA ILE A 646 -23.41 14.63 -9.97
C ILE A 646 -23.26 15.39 -11.30
N LEU A 647 -23.89 16.56 -11.45
CA LEU A 647 -23.70 17.41 -12.63
C LEU A 647 -22.26 17.92 -12.74
N GLN A 648 -21.65 18.30 -11.61
CA GLN A 648 -20.24 18.68 -11.57
C GLN A 648 -19.32 17.52 -11.98
N LEU A 649 -19.61 16.30 -11.52
CA LEU A 649 -18.90 15.09 -11.97
C LEU A 649 -18.98 14.95 -13.49
N ALA A 650 -20.19 15.03 -14.05
CA ALA A 650 -20.43 14.89 -15.48
C ALA A 650 -19.65 15.92 -16.32
N VAL A 651 -19.65 17.20 -15.90
CA VAL A 651 -18.87 18.26 -16.57
C VAL A 651 -17.37 18.02 -16.44
N THR A 652 -16.89 17.70 -15.24
CA THR A 652 -15.45 17.50 -14.97
C THR A 652 -14.89 16.31 -15.77
N ARG A 653 -15.69 15.26 -15.94
CA ARG A 653 -15.32 14.05 -16.68
C ARG A 653 -15.76 14.05 -18.14
N LYS A 654 -16.28 15.20 -18.63
CA LYS A 654 -16.70 15.40 -20.03
C LYS A 654 -17.70 14.36 -20.52
N VAL A 655 -18.64 13.99 -19.65
CA VAL A 655 -19.71 13.04 -19.92
C VAL A 655 -20.93 13.79 -20.43
N ALA A 656 -21.56 13.31 -21.51
CA ALA A 656 -22.65 14.03 -22.18
C ALA A 656 -24.01 13.92 -21.46
N THR A 657 -24.21 12.90 -20.63
CA THR A 657 -25.49 12.64 -19.97
C THR A 657 -25.34 12.42 -18.47
N ALA A 658 -26.25 12.98 -17.69
CA ALA A 658 -26.43 12.65 -16.28
C ALA A 658 -27.82 12.07 -16.04
N TYR A 659 -27.90 11.02 -15.23
CA TYR A 659 -29.13 10.37 -14.78
C TYR A 659 -29.23 10.50 -13.26
N ILE A 660 -30.26 11.20 -12.78
CA ILE A 660 -30.41 11.54 -11.37
C ILE A 660 -31.83 11.17 -10.94
N GLY A 661 -31.96 10.05 -10.23
CA GLY A 661 -33.25 9.41 -9.97
C GLY A 661 -33.97 9.06 -11.28
N ASP A 662 -35.12 9.69 -11.54
CA ASP A 662 -35.91 9.45 -12.75
C ASP A 662 -35.58 10.43 -13.90
N GLU A 663 -34.71 11.41 -13.67
CA GLU A 663 -34.41 12.46 -14.64
C GLU A 663 -33.18 12.12 -15.50
N LYS A 664 -33.31 12.34 -16.82
CA LYS A 664 -32.20 12.35 -17.77
C LYS A 664 -31.87 13.79 -18.16
N ILE A 665 -30.62 14.19 -17.95
CA ILE A 665 -30.11 15.53 -18.26
C ILE A 665 -29.03 15.38 -19.32
N THR A 666 -29.20 16.06 -20.47
CA THR A 666 -28.18 16.12 -21.52
C THR A 666 -27.38 17.41 -21.34
N LEU A 667 -26.07 17.28 -21.13
CA LEU A 667 -25.16 18.42 -20.99
C LEU A 667 -24.81 18.97 -22.37
N THR A 668 -25.53 20.01 -22.77
CA THR A 668 -25.18 20.81 -23.95
C THR A 668 -23.97 21.70 -23.67
N ASP A 669 -23.30 22.18 -24.71
CA ASP A 669 -22.17 23.12 -24.58
C ASP A 669 -22.54 24.37 -23.75
N ASN A 670 -23.79 24.82 -23.82
CA ASN A 670 -24.28 25.95 -23.04
C ASN A 670 -24.39 25.61 -21.54
N ILE A 671 -24.92 24.43 -21.20
CA ILE A 671 -25.02 23.99 -19.80
C ILE A 671 -23.63 23.73 -19.21
N ALA A 672 -22.77 23.06 -19.97
CA ALA A 672 -21.38 22.82 -19.57
C ALA A 672 -20.63 24.16 -19.39
N GLY A 673 -20.76 25.09 -20.34
CA GLY A 673 -20.19 26.43 -20.26
C GLY A 673 -20.65 27.20 -19.02
N HIS A 674 -21.95 27.19 -18.73
CA HIS A 674 -22.50 27.84 -17.54
C HIS A 674 -21.96 27.22 -16.23
N LEU A 675 -21.92 25.89 -16.15
CA LEU A 675 -21.36 25.19 -14.98
C LEU A 675 -19.86 25.45 -14.81
N MET A 676 -19.11 25.60 -15.92
CA MET A 676 -17.70 25.99 -15.91
C MET A 676 -17.51 27.44 -15.44
N GLU A 677 -18.38 28.36 -15.85
CA GLU A 677 -18.36 29.76 -15.39
C GLU A 677 -18.65 29.90 -13.90
N MET A 678 -19.48 29.00 -13.35
CA MET A 678 -19.79 28.95 -11.93
C MET A 678 -18.69 28.29 -11.08
N ALA A 679 -17.73 27.59 -11.69
CA ALA A 679 -16.68 26.90 -10.96
C ALA A 679 -15.65 27.89 -10.40
N ARG A 680 -15.27 27.69 -9.14
CA ARG A 680 -14.18 28.43 -8.49
C ARG A 680 -13.06 27.47 -8.13
N PHE A 681 -11.82 27.87 -8.34
CA PHE A 681 -10.65 27.06 -8.02
C PHE A 681 -9.89 27.64 -6.84
N SER A 682 -9.71 26.86 -5.79
CA SER A 682 -8.84 27.18 -4.65
C SER A 682 -7.65 26.24 -4.61
N LEU A 683 -6.61 26.58 -3.83
CA LEU A 683 -5.61 25.58 -3.45
C LEU A 683 -6.34 24.42 -2.77
N SER A 684 -5.94 23.21 -3.13
CA SER A 684 -6.44 22.00 -2.49
C SER A 684 -6.00 21.98 -1.02
N PRO A 685 -6.84 21.53 -0.08
CA PRO A 685 -6.43 21.30 1.30
C PRO A 685 -5.29 20.27 1.43
N ALA A 686 -5.03 19.48 0.39
CA ALA A 686 -3.88 18.59 0.32
C ALA A 686 -2.54 19.34 0.25
N VAL A 687 -2.54 20.58 -0.24
CA VAL A 687 -1.33 21.40 -0.38
C VAL A 687 -1.00 22.02 0.97
N GLY A 688 0.13 21.59 1.54
CA GLY A 688 0.63 22.12 2.82
C GLY A 688 1.37 23.44 2.64
N MET A 689 2.13 23.59 1.55
CA MET A 689 2.75 24.85 1.17
C MET A 689 3.09 24.91 -0.31
N THR A 690 3.19 26.15 -0.81
CA THR A 690 3.75 26.48 -2.12
C THR A 690 4.98 27.36 -1.91
N MET A 691 6.02 27.14 -2.72
CA MET A 691 7.25 27.94 -2.69
C MET A 691 7.57 28.37 -4.12
N ALA A 692 7.66 29.68 -4.34
CA ALA A 692 8.06 30.23 -5.63
C ALA A 692 9.51 29.82 -5.93
N LEU A 693 9.76 29.41 -7.17
CA LEU A 693 11.08 29.11 -7.72
C LEU A 693 11.32 29.94 -8.98
N ASP A 694 12.57 30.09 -9.39
CA ASP A 694 12.89 30.67 -10.70
C ASP A 694 12.25 29.82 -11.82
N GLY A 695 11.24 30.39 -12.47
CA GLY A 695 10.48 29.76 -13.56
C GLY A 695 9.48 28.70 -13.12
N GLY A 696 9.03 28.66 -11.86
CA GLY A 696 8.01 27.69 -11.42
C GLY A 696 7.56 27.82 -9.98
N VAL A 697 6.82 26.82 -9.51
CA VAL A 697 6.38 26.69 -8.11
C VAL A 697 6.69 25.28 -7.63
N LEU A 698 7.32 25.16 -6.47
CA LEU A 698 7.38 23.88 -5.74
C LEU A 698 6.13 23.76 -4.87
N VAL A 699 5.38 22.68 -5.06
CA VAL A 699 4.24 22.32 -4.24
C VAL A 699 4.63 21.20 -3.28
N ARG A 700 4.39 21.39 -1.99
CA ARG A 700 4.54 20.36 -0.97
C ARG A 700 3.16 20.02 -0.41
N PHE A 701 2.88 18.73 -0.30
CA PHE A 701 1.62 18.21 0.19
C PHE A 701 1.69 17.91 1.70
N ASN A 702 0.53 17.93 2.37
CA ASN A 702 0.43 17.59 3.78
C ASN A 702 0.70 16.10 4.03
N ARG A 703 0.14 15.22 3.18
CA ARG A 703 0.23 13.76 3.30
C ARG A 703 0.29 13.10 1.93
N TYR A 704 0.77 11.85 1.90
CA TYR A 704 0.74 10.91 0.76
C TYR A 704 1.56 11.30 -0.49
N PHE A 705 1.45 12.52 -0.99
CA PHE A 705 2.04 12.92 -2.27
C PHE A 705 3.47 13.44 -2.09
N THR A 706 4.35 13.05 -3.00
CA THR A 706 5.70 13.61 -3.09
C THR A 706 5.64 15.07 -3.54
N PRO A 707 6.53 15.94 -3.04
CA PRO A 707 6.65 17.29 -3.56
C PRO A 707 6.85 17.30 -5.08
N CYS A 708 6.21 18.24 -5.77
CA CYS A 708 6.33 18.37 -7.22
C CYS A 708 6.63 19.81 -7.63
N ARG A 709 7.37 19.97 -8.72
CA ARG A 709 7.61 21.26 -9.36
C ARG A 709 6.65 21.41 -10.53
N ILE A 710 5.97 22.54 -10.60
CA ILE A 710 5.11 22.93 -11.71
C ILE A 710 5.65 24.21 -12.37
N ASP A 711 5.36 24.38 -13.66
CA ASP A 711 5.85 25.49 -14.47
C ASP A 711 4.74 26.04 -15.41
N GLY A 712 5.07 27.07 -16.20
CA GLY A 712 4.19 27.64 -17.22
C GLY A 712 2.80 28.08 -16.72
N ASP A 713 1.76 27.71 -17.46
CA ASP A 713 0.35 28.06 -17.18
C ASP A 713 -0.10 27.59 -15.79
N GLU A 714 0.41 26.44 -15.35
CA GLU A 714 0.07 25.83 -14.06
C GLU A 714 0.64 26.64 -12.90
N ALA A 715 1.91 27.03 -12.99
CA ALA A 715 2.54 27.91 -12.01
C ALA A 715 1.85 29.28 -11.94
N ALA A 716 1.48 29.86 -13.09
CA ALA A 716 0.74 31.13 -13.14
C ALA A 716 -0.61 31.01 -12.42
N LEU A 717 -1.35 29.92 -12.64
CA LEU A 717 -2.62 29.67 -11.98
C LEU A 717 -2.46 29.42 -10.47
N VAL A 718 -1.49 28.62 -10.05
CA VAL A 718 -1.22 28.38 -8.62
C VAL A 718 -0.85 29.67 -7.89
N ASN A 719 -0.08 30.55 -8.51
CA ASN A 719 0.23 31.86 -7.94
C ASN A 719 -1.02 32.74 -7.80
N ALA A 720 -1.88 32.78 -8.84
CA ALA A 720 -3.13 33.55 -8.80
C ALA A 720 -4.07 33.07 -7.68
N VAL A 721 -4.15 31.76 -7.47
CA VAL A 721 -5.00 31.15 -6.44
C VAL A 721 -4.41 31.29 -5.04
N THR A 722 -3.09 31.18 -4.88
CA THR A 722 -2.39 31.37 -3.58
C THR A 722 -2.70 32.75 -2.98
N CYS A 723 -2.81 33.78 -3.82
CA CYS A 723 -3.14 35.14 -3.39
C CYS A 723 -4.64 35.36 -3.09
N ARG A 724 -5.51 34.38 -3.34
CA ARG A 724 -6.98 34.51 -3.23
C ARG A 724 -7.61 33.28 -2.55
N PRO A 725 -7.69 33.26 -1.20
CA PRO A 725 -8.20 32.12 -0.44
C PRO A 725 -9.64 31.69 -0.80
N ALA A 726 -10.49 32.64 -1.22
CA ALA A 726 -11.87 32.37 -1.66
C ALA A 726 -11.96 31.66 -3.04
N GLY A 727 -10.81 31.34 -3.64
CA GLY A 727 -10.71 30.76 -4.97
C GLY A 727 -10.97 31.75 -6.10
N VAL A 728 -10.53 31.35 -7.28
CA VAL A 728 -10.53 32.15 -8.51
C VAL A 728 -11.52 31.53 -9.49
N GLY A 729 -12.47 32.34 -9.98
CA GLY A 729 -13.39 31.95 -11.04
C GLY A 729 -12.75 32.10 -12.43
N LEU A 730 -13.42 31.60 -13.47
CA LEU A 730 -12.88 31.57 -14.84
C LEU A 730 -12.45 32.96 -15.35
N GLU A 731 -13.32 33.98 -15.25
CA GLU A 731 -13.04 35.31 -15.80
C GLU A 731 -11.91 36.02 -15.06
N ASP A 732 -12.00 36.04 -13.74
CA ASP A 732 -11.02 36.64 -12.85
C ASP A 732 -9.65 35.95 -12.97
N GLY A 733 -9.66 34.64 -13.15
CA GLY A 733 -8.48 33.83 -13.37
C GLY A 733 -7.82 34.09 -14.72
N CYS A 734 -8.59 34.20 -15.80
CA CYS A 734 -8.07 34.60 -17.11
C CYS A 734 -7.44 36.00 -17.06
N ALA A 735 -8.11 36.95 -16.41
CA ALA A 735 -7.59 38.31 -16.26
C ALA A 735 -6.28 38.37 -15.47
N THR A 736 -6.16 37.56 -14.41
CA THR A 736 -4.98 37.57 -13.53
C THR A 736 -3.79 36.81 -14.13
N THR A 737 -4.06 35.72 -14.85
CA THR A 737 -3.01 34.85 -15.43
C THR A 737 -2.64 35.21 -16.88
N GLY A 738 -3.48 35.97 -17.58
CA GLY A 738 -3.36 36.23 -19.02
C GLY A 738 -3.73 35.04 -19.90
N LEU A 739 -4.25 33.95 -19.33
CA LEU A 739 -4.66 32.76 -20.07
C LEU A 739 -5.99 32.97 -20.78
N SER A 740 -6.17 32.29 -21.92
CA SER A 740 -7.49 32.17 -22.54
C SER A 740 -8.40 31.26 -21.69
N ARG A 741 -9.72 31.41 -21.80
CA ARG A 741 -10.69 30.56 -21.07
C ARG A 741 -10.42 29.06 -21.23
N LYS A 742 -10.05 28.62 -22.44
CA LYS A 742 -9.69 27.23 -22.73
C LYS A 742 -8.43 26.81 -21.97
N ARG A 743 -7.34 27.57 -22.08
CA ARG A 743 -6.06 27.25 -21.43
C ARG A 743 -6.17 27.28 -19.91
N PHE A 744 -6.91 28.25 -19.37
CA PHE A 744 -7.20 28.31 -17.94
C PHE A 744 -7.88 27.02 -17.45
N TRP A 745 -8.93 26.57 -18.16
CA TRP A 745 -9.64 25.36 -17.78
C TRP A 745 -8.79 24.10 -17.90
N GLU A 746 -8.01 23.98 -18.99
CA GLU A 746 -7.08 22.86 -19.18
C GLU A 746 -6.02 22.79 -18.06
N ALA A 747 -5.43 23.94 -17.70
CA ALA A 747 -4.49 24.04 -16.58
C ALA A 747 -5.17 23.73 -15.23
N ALA A 748 -6.37 24.24 -14.99
CA ALA A 748 -7.12 24.00 -13.76
C ALA A 748 -7.48 22.51 -13.59
N VAL A 749 -7.96 21.86 -14.65
CA VAL A 749 -8.27 20.42 -14.65
C VAL A 749 -7.01 19.60 -14.38
N LYS A 750 -5.89 19.91 -15.06
CA LYS A 750 -4.62 19.20 -14.88
C LYS A 750 -4.05 19.38 -13.48
N LEU A 751 -4.03 20.60 -12.95
CA LEU A 751 -3.63 20.88 -11.56
C LEU A 751 -4.54 20.18 -10.54
N SER A 752 -5.84 20.11 -10.82
CA SER A 752 -6.73 19.36 -9.96
C SER A 752 -6.48 17.85 -10.05
N ASP A 753 -6.19 17.28 -11.23
CA ASP A 753 -5.77 15.86 -11.35
C ASP A 753 -4.52 15.57 -10.51
N GLN A 754 -3.59 16.52 -10.44
CA GLN A 754 -2.41 16.48 -9.56
C GLN A 754 -2.71 16.80 -8.08
N ARG A 755 -3.97 16.94 -7.68
CA ARG A 755 -4.43 17.30 -6.32
C ARG A 755 -3.97 18.67 -5.82
N ILE A 756 -3.53 19.57 -6.70
CA ILE A 756 -3.02 20.92 -6.32
C ILE A 756 -4.16 21.93 -6.19
N LEU A 757 -5.17 21.87 -7.06
CA LEU A 757 -6.35 22.73 -7.01
C LEU A 757 -7.62 21.94 -6.69
N ALA A 758 -8.53 22.54 -5.93
CA ALA A 758 -9.87 22.04 -5.68
C ALA A 758 -10.92 22.91 -6.38
N ALA A 759 -11.87 22.28 -7.06
CA ALA A 759 -13.01 22.95 -7.68
C ALA A 759 -14.18 23.05 -6.70
N GLN A 760 -14.55 24.26 -6.32
CA GLN A 760 -15.70 24.57 -5.48
C GLN A 760 -16.90 24.96 -6.37
N GLY A 761 -18.07 24.39 -6.10
CA GLY A 761 -19.33 24.89 -6.65
C GLY A 761 -19.81 26.09 -5.83
N ASN A 762 -20.51 27.05 -6.46
CA ASN A 762 -21.10 28.22 -5.77
C ASN A 762 -22.26 27.88 -4.81
N GLY A 763 -22.55 26.60 -4.59
CA GLY A 763 -23.44 26.16 -3.51
C GLY A 763 -22.74 26.29 -2.18
N ALA A 764 -23.24 27.20 -1.33
CA ALA A 764 -22.74 27.49 0.00
C ALA A 764 -22.16 26.26 0.71
N SER A 765 -20.99 26.44 1.31
CA SER A 765 -20.31 25.54 2.25
C SER A 765 -21.10 25.27 3.54
N GLY A 766 -22.44 25.30 3.51
CA GLY A 766 -23.33 25.24 4.67
C GLY A 766 -24.00 23.89 4.92
N TYR A 767 -23.84 22.87 4.07
CA TYR A 767 -24.52 21.58 4.25
C TYR A 767 -23.58 20.37 4.08
N CYS A 768 -22.58 20.29 4.96
CA CYS A 768 -22.03 19.05 5.48
C CYS A 768 -21.66 19.33 6.95
N GLY A 769 -22.67 19.38 7.84
CA GLY A 769 -22.47 19.62 9.26
C GLY A 769 -23.63 20.35 9.94
N ALA A 770 -24.76 19.68 10.10
CA ALA A 770 -25.62 19.82 11.27
C ALA A 770 -25.94 18.41 11.75
#